data_AF-A0A2V2SH02-F1
#
_entry.id   AF-A0A2V2SH02-F1
#
_cell.length_a   1.000
_cell.length_b   1.000
_cell.length_c   1.000
_cell.angle_alpha   90.00
_cell.angle_beta   90.00
_cell.angle_gamma   90.00
#
_symmetry.space_group_name_H-M   'P 1'
#
loop_
_entity.id
_entity.type
_entity.pdbx_description
1 polymer ?
#
loop_
_entity_poly.entity_id
_entity_poly.type
_entity_poly.pdbx_seq_one_letter_code
_entity_poly.pdbx_strand_id
1 'polypeptide(L)'
;MTHGSKERSGGFYLPKNLSSMTHQKRAAAMSTAVFSLSFTLCNLASGVGLFQRNAFVPALPAERLQALKQNSGKHGPNRLQIGVRRVLDKPITVTAASAPAEQWQLRSDGKRVWSAQVVAPGALGVRLHLEKLNLPQGVRVLVYDLTGSPESATSVMANDLAGAKDFWAPTSLTPGAQIEIEASPGVDLGTISLGLKELSYLYDLPLTGAPKVGSCDVDLSCYPGYAQTATGVAKIQFVNAGHTFVCSGCLLAASGSGDYFLTANHCISDQTAASSITFFWFYQTTSCNGSAAGGTQTHQGGTILAASSANDFTFLQLRQAAPSDAARLPWSTSQPSSSDTLACIQHPGGSYKRISLGQYAGSDPNFWGVRWSTGVTEDGSSGGPLLNGSQEVIGQLSAGFNGGPGSSCSTPAAPDSFGRFDVTYASIQQWLSGSGGGGGFTPVKGTYTGLFSDPNNITPRTAGSFTISTTTKGTFSGSLQAGPARYSFSGEFDGNGAAEVLTKQTRSGQLSVSLQVDPADSDHITGVVTDNANFSAQLDGDRAIYDGRALSSPQQGQFILTCPGSPDPASAPGGSSYATVNVNSKGQIKMGAALADGGKASQSATLAKSGRWPLYVPTYGGQGMLLGWINFSDGGGLSGTMTWVRPNIFAARYYASGFSMQSDASGGPYQRPGRGQTVLNMSGAQVTLSGGSLSDTVMIDGQLESNNRIVDSSNNKTVLSFSSSTGIFSGKAVDPATSQPVSFSGIADQSSNTGVGYFLFQGESGQVTVTSQ
;
A
#
# COMPACT_ATOMS: atom_id res chain seq x y z
N MET A 1 39.96 74.14 22.47
CA MET A 1 38.93 74.22 23.54
C MET A 1 38.23 72.86 23.66
N THR A 2 37.61 72.58 24.79
CA THR A 2 36.64 71.49 25.11
C THR A 2 35.67 71.13 23.95
N HIS A 3 35.12 69.93 23.70
CA HIS A 3 35.14 68.53 24.24
C HIS A 3 34.73 67.58 23.06
N GLY A 4 34.73 66.23 23.09
CA GLY A 4 35.15 65.24 24.10
C GLY A 4 34.10 64.12 24.37
N SER A 5 34.23 62.91 23.79
CA SER A 5 33.37 61.73 24.05
C SER A 5 34.14 60.39 24.07
N LYS A 6 33.61 59.39 24.79
CA LYS A 6 34.28 58.13 25.16
C LYS A 6 34.33 57.09 24.03
N GLU A 7 35.47 56.42 23.88
CA GLU A 7 35.50 55.05 23.34
C GLU A 7 35.40 54.01 24.47
N ARG A 8 34.70 52.90 24.20
CA ARG A 8 34.70 51.67 25.02
C ARG A 8 34.98 50.50 24.10
N SER A 9 36.08 49.78 24.37
CA SER A 9 36.40 48.52 23.69
C SER A 9 35.42 47.42 24.10
N GLY A 10 34.59 46.98 23.16
CA GLY A 10 33.70 45.83 23.33
C GLY A 10 34.36 44.54 22.82
N GLY A 11 34.89 43.72 23.73
CA GLY A 11 35.39 42.39 23.38
C GLY A 11 34.26 41.41 23.08
N PHE A 12 34.32 40.70 21.96
CA PHE A 12 33.37 39.63 21.65
C PHE A 12 33.68 38.35 22.46
N TYR A 13 32.65 37.84 23.15
CA TYR A 13 32.74 36.65 23.97
C TYR A 13 32.85 35.37 23.11
N LEU A 14 33.97 34.65 23.23
CA LEU A 14 34.01 33.22 22.90
C LEU A 14 33.31 32.43 24.03
N PRO A 15 32.51 31.40 23.70
CA PRO A 15 31.81 30.62 24.71
C PRO A 15 32.78 29.81 25.57
N LYS A 16 32.82 30.11 26.87
CA LYS A 16 33.53 29.32 27.89
C LYS A 16 32.84 27.96 28.12
N ASN A 17 33.03 27.00 27.22
CA ASN A 17 32.91 25.55 27.49
C ASN A 17 33.44 24.68 26.33
N LEU A 18 34.69 24.90 25.92
CA LEU A 18 35.41 24.02 24.98
C LEU A 18 36.28 22.96 25.69
N SER A 19 36.37 23.01 27.02
CA SER A 19 37.26 22.17 27.86
C SER A 19 36.74 20.75 28.11
N SER A 20 35.47 20.44 27.82
CA SER A 20 34.85 19.12 28.06
C SER A 20 34.57 18.30 26.80
N MET A 21 35.11 18.69 25.64
CA MET A 21 34.93 17.96 24.38
C MET A 21 36.21 17.24 23.94
N THR A 22 36.04 15.98 23.52
CA THR A 22 37.11 15.14 22.96
C THR A 22 37.68 15.70 21.65
N HIS A 23 38.93 15.37 21.35
CA HIS A 23 39.70 15.94 20.22
C HIS A 23 38.97 15.88 18.86
N GLN A 24 38.22 14.81 18.58
CA GLN A 24 37.42 14.67 17.35
C GLN A 24 36.35 15.77 17.19
N LYS A 25 35.67 16.18 18.27
CA LYS A 25 34.61 17.21 18.19
C LYS A 25 35.19 18.60 17.88
N ARG A 26 36.40 18.90 18.37
CA ARG A 26 37.12 20.15 18.02
C ARG A 26 37.56 20.16 16.55
N ALA A 27 38.08 19.04 16.04
CA ALA A 27 38.49 18.92 14.64
C ALA A 27 37.31 19.08 13.67
N ALA A 28 36.15 18.48 13.98
CA ALA A 28 34.93 18.64 13.20
C ALA A 28 34.49 20.12 13.14
N ALA A 29 34.39 20.80 14.29
CA ALA A 29 33.96 22.19 14.36
C ALA A 29 34.92 23.18 13.65
N MET A 30 36.23 22.95 13.73
CA MET A 30 37.21 23.73 12.96
C MET A 30 37.07 23.49 11.45
N SER A 31 36.87 22.23 11.02
CA SER A 31 36.69 21.90 9.61
C SER A 31 35.47 22.62 9.01
N THR A 32 34.32 22.62 9.70
CA THR A 32 33.10 23.32 9.25
C THR A 32 33.28 24.84 9.12
N ALA A 33 34.02 25.46 10.05
CA ALA A 33 34.31 26.89 10.02
C ALA A 33 35.27 27.28 8.88
N VAL A 34 36.32 26.47 8.65
CA VAL A 34 37.29 26.69 7.56
C VAL A 34 36.62 26.50 6.19
N PHE A 35 35.76 25.49 6.03
CA PHE A 35 35.01 25.30 4.78
C PHE A 35 34.08 26.49 4.47
N SER A 36 33.39 27.01 5.49
CA SER A 36 32.49 28.16 5.34
C SER A 36 33.22 29.45 4.94
N LEU A 37 34.43 29.70 5.49
CA LEU A 37 35.23 30.87 5.11
C LEU A 37 35.74 30.76 3.66
N SER A 38 36.32 29.62 3.29
CA SER A 38 36.89 29.40 1.96
C SER A 38 35.85 29.45 0.84
N PHE A 39 34.63 28.96 1.08
CA PHE A 39 33.53 29.08 0.11
C PHE A 39 33.01 30.51 -0.06
N THR A 40 32.91 31.26 1.03
CA THR A 40 32.45 32.67 0.99
C THR A 40 33.42 33.55 0.18
N LEU A 41 34.73 33.29 0.29
CA LEU A 41 35.76 33.96 -0.51
C LEU A 41 35.74 33.55 -1.99
N CYS A 42 35.35 32.33 -2.32
CA CYS A 42 35.26 31.86 -3.71
C CYS A 42 34.09 32.52 -4.47
N ASN A 43 32.91 32.65 -3.84
CA ASN A 43 31.74 33.29 -4.45
C ASN A 43 31.96 34.79 -4.77
N LEU A 44 32.84 35.47 -4.05
CA LEU A 44 33.22 36.87 -4.33
C LEU A 44 34.06 37.03 -5.61
N ALA A 45 34.69 35.96 -6.11
CA ALA A 45 35.58 36.00 -7.27
C ALA A 45 34.91 35.62 -8.60
N SER A 46 33.76 34.93 -8.56
CA SER A 46 33.10 34.33 -9.73
C SER A 46 31.86 35.07 -10.23
N GLY A 47 31.46 36.17 -9.59
CA GLY A 47 30.30 36.98 -10.00
C GLY A 47 28.93 36.33 -9.75
N VAL A 48 28.89 35.14 -9.13
CA VAL A 48 27.66 34.47 -8.71
C VAL A 48 27.07 35.22 -7.52
N GLY A 49 25.78 35.56 -7.58
CA GLY A 49 25.09 36.30 -6.52
C GLY A 49 25.16 35.61 -5.16
N LEU A 50 25.17 36.40 -4.09
CA LEU A 50 25.08 35.88 -2.71
C LEU A 50 23.73 35.16 -2.50
N PHE A 51 23.76 33.83 -2.38
CA PHE A 51 22.60 33.02 -2.00
C PHE A 51 21.97 33.54 -0.69
N GLN A 52 20.64 33.68 -0.65
CA GLN A 52 19.93 34.18 0.52
C GLN A 52 20.04 33.23 1.73
N ARG A 53 20.23 31.93 1.51
CA ARG A 53 20.45 30.92 2.56
C ARG A 53 21.45 29.85 2.13
N ASN A 54 22.21 29.34 3.09
CA ASN A 54 22.99 28.12 2.97
C ASN A 54 22.51 27.12 4.03
N ALA A 55 22.30 25.88 3.64
CA ALA A 55 21.96 24.77 4.54
C ALA A 55 22.92 23.59 4.33
N PHE A 56 23.15 22.83 5.39
CA PHE A 56 24.15 21.78 5.44
C PHE A 56 23.57 20.52 6.09
N VAL A 57 24.01 19.36 5.64
CA VAL A 57 23.95 18.11 6.43
C VAL A 57 25.36 17.77 6.92
N PRO A 58 25.54 17.20 8.12
CA PRO A 58 26.84 16.70 8.57
C PRO A 58 27.36 15.61 7.63
N ALA A 59 28.68 15.48 7.46
CA ALA A 59 29.27 14.37 6.68
C ALA A 59 28.88 13.00 7.28
N LEU A 60 28.75 11.96 6.45
CA LEU A 60 28.61 10.59 6.95
C LEU A 60 29.98 10.08 7.46
N PRO A 61 30.03 9.39 8.62
CA PRO A 61 31.22 8.66 9.03
C PRO A 61 31.62 7.60 7.99
N ALA A 62 32.92 7.44 7.73
CA ALA A 62 33.42 6.52 6.71
C ALA A 62 33.01 5.07 6.96
N GLU A 63 33.01 4.62 8.21
CA GLU A 63 32.53 3.28 8.63
C GLU A 63 31.06 3.05 8.25
N ARG A 64 30.20 4.06 8.45
CA ARG A 64 28.78 3.99 8.08
C ARG A 64 28.61 3.97 6.56
N LEU A 65 29.44 4.71 5.83
CA LEU A 65 29.45 4.69 4.36
C LEU A 65 29.90 3.32 3.83
N GLN A 66 30.89 2.69 4.46
CA GLN A 66 31.37 1.36 4.12
C GLN A 66 30.32 0.28 4.42
N ALA A 67 29.64 0.34 5.57
CA ALA A 67 28.56 -0.58 5.91
C ALA A 67 27.38 -0.50 4.93
N LEU A 68 26.97 0.72 4.53
CA LEU A 68 25.94 0.93 3.51
C LEU A 68 26.34 0.29 2.17
N LYS A 69 27.59 0.49 1.72
CA LYS A 69 28.11 -0.11 0.49
C LYS A 69 28.26 -1.64 0.57
N GLN A 70 28.61 -2.19 1.72
CA GLN A 70 28.75 -3.65 1.90
C GLN A 70 27.41 -4.40 1.87
N ASN A 71 26.33 -3.73 2.26
CA ASN A 71 24.95 -4.24 2.24
C ASN A 71 24.23 -4.01 0.91
N SER A 72 24.89 -3.42 -0.09
CA SER A 72 24.34 -3.12 -1.42
C SER A 72 25.07 -3.98 -2.46
N GLY A 73 24.36 -4.71 -3.35
CA GLY A 73 24.97 -5.43 -4.46
C GLY A 73 25.62 -6.77 -4.10
N LYS A 74 24.98 -7.56 -3.23
CA LYS A 74 25.44 -8.91 -2.84
C LYS A 74 24.33 -9.96 -2.73
N HIS A 75 23.11 -9.59 -3.07
CA HIS A 75 21.94 -10.43 -2.96
C HIS A 75 21.34 -10.61 -4.37
N GLY A 76 20.52 -11.65 -4.54
CA GLY A 76 19.74 -11.81 -5.77
C GLY A 76 18.69 -10.70 -5.93
N PRO A 77 17.73 -10.83 -6.86
CA PRO A 77 16.78 -9.77 -7.17
C PRO A 77 16.06 -9.20 -5.94
N ASN A 78 16.29 -7.91 -5.72
CA ASN A 78 15.67 -7.06 -4.70
C ASN A 78 15.78 -5.59 -5.14
N ARG A 79 15.15 -4.66 -4.41
CA ARG A 79 15.35 -3.22 -4.63
C ARG A 79 16.76 -2.79 -4.17
N LEU A 80 17.52 -2.13 -5.04
CA LEU A 80 18.85 -1.63 -4.69
C LEU A 80 18.72 -0.30 -3.93
N GLN A 81 19.26 -0.22 -2.71
CA GLN A 81 19.40 1.07 -2.02
C GLN A 81 20.68 1.78 -2.48
N ILE A 82 20.58 3.05 -2.87
CA ILE A 82 21.72 3.90 -3.27
C ILE A 82 21.83 5.21 -2.46
N GLY A 83 20.80 5.54 -1.67
CA GLY A 83 20.78 6.74 -0.85
C GLY A 83 20.24 6.54 0.57
N VAL A 84 20.58 7.45 1.47
CA VAL A 84 20.06 7.50 2.84
C VAL A 84 19.45 8.84 3.20
N ARG A 85 18.33 8.81 3.92
CA ARG A 85 17.70 10.01 4.47
C ARG A 85 18.66 10.77 5.39
N ARG A 86 18.81 12.07 5.16
CA ARG A 86 19.53 13.02 6.02
C ARG A 86 18.65 14.24 6.29
N VAL A 87 18.63 14.69 7.54
CA VAL A 87 17.94 15.92 7.96
C VAL A 87 18.96 17.07 7.97
N LEU A 88 18.53 18.26 7.54
CA LEU A 88 19.35 19.47 7.57
C LEU A 88 19.54 19.98 9.00
N ASP A 89 20.75 20.47 9.33
CA ASP A 89 21.03 21.06 10.66
C ASP A 89 20.15 22.28 10.95
N LYS A 90 19.76 22.99 9.89
CA LYS A 90 18.76 24.05 9.89
C LYS A 90 17.84 23.86 8.69
N PRO A 91 16.55 23.50 8.89
CA PRO A 91 15.58 23.47 7.81
C PRO A 91 15.46 24.84 7.15
N ILE A 92 15.33 24.84 5.82
CA ILE A 92 14.93 26.00 5.05
C ILE A 92 13.40 26.09 5.07
N THR A 93 12.89 27.30 5.26
CA THR A 93 11.47 27.62 5.14
C THR A 93 11.34 28.95 4.40
N VAL A 94 10.53 28.98 3.37
CA VAL A 94 10.17 30.16 2.57
C VAL A 94 8.69 30.41 2.83
N THR A 95 8.40 31.56 3.43
CA THR A 95 7.07 32.10 3.75
C THR A 95 7.19 33.61 3.87
N ALA A 96 6.08 34.34 3.92
CA ALA A 96 6.07 35.78 4.21
C ALA A 96 6.93 36.18 5.44
N ALA A 97 6.98 35.34 6.47
CA ALA A 97 7.72 35.62 7.71
C ALA A 97 9.23 35.28 7.62
N SER A 98 9.60 34.23 6.88
CA SER A 98 10.98 33.71 6.85
C SER A 98 11.78 34.17 5.63
N ALA A 99 11.09 34.61 4.57
CA ALA A 99 11.64 35.14 3.32
C ALA A 99 10.77 36.32 2.81
N PRO A 100 10.69 37.44 3.57
CA PRO A 100 9.94 38.63 3.17
C PRO A 100 10.53 39.29 1.90
N ALA A 101 9.75 40.16 1.27
CA ALA A 101 9.98 40.65 -0.09
C ALA A 101 11.34 41.34 -0.33
N GLU A 102 11.99 41.86 0.71
CA GLU A 102 13.32 42.49 0.67
C GLU A 102 14.45 41.46 0.52
N GLN A 103 14.21 40.19 0.84
CA GLN A 103 15.17 39.10 0.61
C GLN A 103 15.12 38.59 -0.84
N TRP A 104 14.09 38.92 -1.61
CA TRP A 104 13.97 38.50 -3.00
C TRP A 104 14.69 39.49 -3.92
N GLN A 105 15.65 38.99 -4.72
CA GLN A 105 16.36 39.79 -5.71
C GLN A 105 15.42 40.12 -6.88
N LEU A 106 15.26 41.41 -7.19
CA LEU A 106 14.60 41.85 -8.41
C LEU A 106 15.57 41.73 -9.59
N ARG A 107 15.21 40.95 -10.61
CA ARG A 107 15.95 40.81 -11.87
C ARG A 107 15.50 41.88 -12.89
N SER A 108 16.30 42.10 -13.92
CA SER A 108 16.05 43.11 -14.97
C SER A 108 14.82 42.83 -15.84
N ASP A 109 14.34 41.59 -15.86
CA ASP A 109 13.07 41.18 -16.50
C ASP A 109 11.84 41.39 -15.59
N GLY A 110 12.02 42.02 -14.42
CA GLY A 110 10.98 42.30 -13.44
C GLY A 110 10.61 41.11 -12.54
N LYS A 111 11.20 39.92 -12.75
CA LYS A 111 10.97 38.77 -11.86
C LYS A 111 11.65 39.00 -10.51
N ARG A 112 11.10 38.36 -9.48
CA ARG A 112 11.71 38.28 -8.15
C ARG A 112 12.23 36.87 -7.91
N VAL A 113 13.45 36.75 -7.39
CA VAL A 113 14.09 35.46 -7.15
C VAL A 113 14.64 35.34 -5.74
N TRP A 114 14.42 34.19 -5.13
CA TRP A 114 15.00 33.78 -3.86
C TRP A 114 15.76 32.48 -4.07
N SER A 115 17.01 32.39 -3.61
CA SER A 115 17.84 31.20 -3.80
C SER A 115 18.48 30.70 -2.51
N ALA A 116 18.77 29.40 -2.49
CA ALA A 116 19.53 28.78 -1.43
C ALA A 116 20.45 27.67 -1.97
N GLN A 117 21.55 27.46 -1.25
CA GLN A 117 22.46 26.35 -1.49
C GLN A 117 22.32 25.30 -0.39
N VAL A 118 22.32 24.03 -0.77
CA VAL A 118 22.32 22.88 0.14
C VAL A 118 23.58 22.07 -0.09
N VAL A 119 24.37 21.80 0.95
CA VAL A 119 25.63 21.06 0.84
C VAL A 119 25.61 19.79 1.70
N ALA A 120 26.03 18.68 1.09
CA ALA A 120 26.11 17.35 1.68
C ALA A 120 27.51 16.76 1.47
N PRO A 121 28.49 17.10 2.33
CA PRO A 121 29.90 16.73 2.12
C PRO A 121 30.08 15.21 2.01
N GLY A 122 30.72 14.78 0.91
CA GLY A 122 30.98 13.37 0.61
C GLY A 122 29.81 12.62 -0.04
N ALA A 123 28.67 13.27 -0.31
CA ALA A 123 27.62 12.68 -1.14
C ALA A 123 28.09 12.63 -2.60
N LEU A 124 27.77 11.56 -3.31
CA LEU A 124 27.97 11.49 -4.75
C LEU A 124 26.91 12.30 -5.50
N GLY A 125 25.70 12.37 -4.93
CA GLY A 125 24.58 13.18 -5.40
C GLY A 125 23.56 13.41 -4.27
N VAL A 126 22.56 14.26 -4.51
CA VAL A 126 21.44 14.47 -3.59
C VAL A 126 20.09 14.54 -4.28
N ARG A 127 19.03 14.14 -3.58
CA ARG A 127 17.64 14.51 -3.90
C ARG A 127 17.08 15.34 -2.75
N LEU A 128 16.56 16.53 -3.05
CA LEU A 128 15.96 17.43 -2.05
C LEU A 128 14.48 17.08 -1.84
N HIS A 129 14.02 17.10 -0.59
CA HIS A 129 12.60 16.97 -0.24
C HIS A 129 11.99 18.34 0.02
N LEU A 130 11.13 18.80 -0.89
CA LEU A 130 10.36 20.03 -0.72
C LEU A 130 9.01 19.66 -0.09
N GLU A 131 8.65 20.30 1.02
CA GLU A 131 7.40 20.08 1.78
C GLU A 131 6.58 21.39 1.89
N LYS A 132 5.31 21.31 2.29
CA LYS A 132 4.42 22.48 2.53
C LYS A 132 4.32 23.42 1.32
N LEU A 133 4.28 22.82 0.13
CA LEU A 133 4.27 23.54 -1.14
C LEU A 133 2.96 24.32 -1.32
N ASN A 134 3.09 25.63 -1.51
CA ASN A 134 2.05 26.49 -2.07
C ASN A 134 2.73 27.43 -3.08
N LEU A 135 2.63 27.06 -4.36
CA LEU A 135 3.20 27.82 -5.48
C LEU A 135 2.04 28.44 -6.27
N PRO A 136 1.81 29.77 -6.20
CA PRO A 136 0.79 30.43 -7.00
C PRO A 136 1.16 30.44 -8.49
N GLN A 137 0.19 30.71 -9.36
CA GLN A 137 0.43 30.84 -10.80
C GLN A 137 1.51 31.91 -11.08
N GLY A 138 2.46 31.58 -11.96
CA GLY A 138 3.60 32.46 -12.25
C GLY A 138 4.81 32.25 -11.33
N VAL A 139 4.78 31.28 -10.41
CA VAL A 139 5.95 30.83 -9.63
C VAL A 139 6.48 29.50 -10.16
N ARG A 140 7.81 29.36 -10.19
CA ARG A 140 8.51 28.11 -10.48
C ARG A 140 9.67 27.87 -9.51
N VAL A 141 9.95 26.61 -9.24
CA VAL A 141 11.11 26.16 -8.47
C VAL A 141 12.10 25.50 -9.43
N LEU A 142 13.36 25.89 -9.36
CA LEU A 142 14.47 25.34 -10.13
C LEU A 142 15.39 24.59 -9.16
N VAL A 143 15.76 23.35 -9.47
CA VAL A 143 16.77 22.59 -8.72
C VAL A 143 17.84 22.11 -9.68
N TYR A 144 19.11 22.37 -9.35
CA TYR A 144 20.25 22.05 -10.20
C TYR A 144 21.54 21.83 -9.39
N ASP A 145 22.57 21.35 -10.07
CA ASP A 145 23.86 21.01 -9.49
C ASP A 145 24.59 22.22 -8.88
N LEU A 146 25.44 21.97 -7.87
CA LEU A 146 26.27 23.01 -7.26
C LEU A 146 27.17 23.74 -8.26
N THR A 147 27.53 23.08 -9.37
CA THR A 147 28.34 23.62 -10.48
C THR A 147 27.51 24.02 -11.71
N GLY A 148 26.19 23.86 -11.67
CA GLY A 148 25.28 24.18 -12.77
C GLY A 148 24.75 25.62 -12.75
N SER A 149 23.89 25.93 -13.70
CA SER A 149 23.14 27.20 -13.78
C SER A 149 21.63 26.97 -13.82
N PRO A 150 20.80 27.99 -13.55
CA PRO A 150 19.35 27.92 -13.72
C PRO A 150 18.88 27.49 -15.12
N GLU A 151 19.70 27.67 -16.17
CA GLU A 151 19.39 27.23 -17.54
C GLU A 151 19.51 25.71 -17.71
N SER A 152 20.33 25.05 -16.88
CA SER A 152 20.47 23.59 -16.82
C SER A 152 19.46 22.91 -15.89
N ALA A 153 18.63 23.69 -15.18
CA ALA A 153 17.76 23.19 -14.14
C ALA A 153 16.48 22.53 -14.68
N THR A 154 16.06 21.43 -14.05
CA THR A 154 14.69 20.96 -14.19
C THR A 154 13.76 21.94 -13.48
N SER A 155 12.82 22.51 -14.23
CA SER A 155 11.80 23.42 -13.70
C SER A 155 10.63 22.64 -13.13
N VAL A 156 10.16 23.06 -11.95
CA VAL A 156 8.95 22.57 -11.29
C VAL A 156 7.98 23.74 -11.19
N MET A 157 6.94 23.72 -12.02
CA MET A 157 5.91 24.75 -12.07
C MET A 157 4.74 24.37 -11.15
N ALA A 158 3.90 25.34 -10.78
CA ALA A 158 2.70 25.09 -9.99
C ALA A 158 1.75 24.03 -10.62
N ASN A 159 1.65 23.99 -11.95
CA ASN A 159 0.85 23.00 -12.69
C ASN A 159 1.47 21.60 -12.71
N ASP A 160 2.80 21.47 -12.60
CA ASP A 160 3.49 20.16 -12.61
C ASP A 160 3.27 19.37 -11.31
N LEU A 161 2.80 20.05 -10.25
CA LEU A 161 2.59 19.47 -8.92
C LEU A 161 1.15 18.99 -8.68
N ALA A 162 0.17 19.36 -9.51
CA ALA A 162 -1.21 18.85 -9.46
C ALA A 162 -1.88 18.80 -8.05
N GLY A 163 -1.55 19.75 -7.16
CA GLY A 163 -2.07 19.80 -5.77
C GLY A 163 -1.25 19.03 -4.72
N ALA A 164 -0.08 18.49 -5.08
CA ALA A 164 0.86 17.88 -4.16
C ALA A 164 1.36 18.87 -3.11
N LYS A 165 1.46 18.41 -1.86
CA LYS A 165 1.96 19.20 -0.71
C LYS A 165 3.47 19.01 -0.50
N ASP A 166 4.04 18.00 -1.14
CA ASP A 166 5.41 17.54 -1.04
C ASP A 166 5.92 17.04 -2.41
N PHE A 167 7.22 17.19 -2.64
CA PHE A 167 7.88 16.84 -3.90
C PHE A 167 9.35 16.46 -3.68
N TRP A 168 9.77 15.36 -4.31
CA TRP A 168 11.17 14.94 -4.32
C TRP A 168 11.85 15.39 -5.62
N ALA A 169 12.72 16.38 -5.50
CA ALA A 169 13.43 16.95 -6.64
C ALA A 169 14.20 15.89 -7.45
N PRO A 170 14.46 16.16 -8.74
CA PRO A 170 15.43 15.42 -9.53
C PRO A 170 16.78 15.29 -8.82
N THR A 171 17.58 14.33 -9.28
CA THR A 171 18.87 14.07 -8.66
C THR A 171 19.88 15.12 -9.11
N SER A 172 20.44 15.86 -8.16
CA SER A 172 21.71 16.53 -8.38
C SER A 172 22.84 15.53 -8.30
N LEU A 173 23.77 15.58 -9.25
CA LEU A 173 24.96 14.73 -9.35
C LEU A 173 26.18 15.37 -8.69
N THR A 174 25.96 16.27 -7.73
CA THR A 174 27.02 16.93 -6.95
C THR A 174 26.82 16.71 -5.44
N PRO A 175 27.83 17.01 -4.58
CA PRO A 175 27.75 16.87 -3.12
C PRO A 175 26.82 17.89 -2.43
N GLY A 176 25.61 18.10 -2.95
CA GLY A 176 24.68 19.16 -2.62
C GLY A 176 23.88 19.59 -3.86
N ALA A 177 23.05 20.61 -3.74
CA ALA A 177 22.28 21.17 -4.84
C ALA A 177 21.97 22.66 -4.59
N GLN A 178 21.68 23.40 -5.66
CA GLN A 178 21.11 24.74 -5.60
C GLN A 178 19.59 24.67 -5.78
N ILE A 179 18.86 25.56 -5.10
CA ILE A 179 17.42 25.78 -5.32
C ILE A 179 17.19 27.27 -5.57
N GLU A 180 16.50 27.61 -6.66
CA GLU A 180 15.94 28.94 -6.89
C GLU A 180 14.41 28.86 -6.93
N ILE A 181 13.75 29.89 -6.39
CA ILE A 181 12.32 30.12 -6.54
C ILE A 181 12.18 31.43 -7.32
N GLU A 182 11.62 31.36 -8.51
CA GLU A 182 11.35 32.53 -9.35
C GLU A 182 9.86 32.86 -9.33
N ALA A 183 9.53 34.13 -9.08
CA ALA A 183 8.19 34.67 -9.12
C ALA A 183 8.08 35.73 -10.23
N SER A 184 7.06 35.58 -11.07
CA SER A 184 6.75 36.51 -12.17
C SER A 184 6.34 37.91 -11.65
N PRO A 185 6.47 38.98 -12.46
CA PRO A 185 6.00 40.30 -12.09
C PRO A 185 4.53 40.29 -11.64
N GLY A 186 4.23 40.91 -10.50
CA GLY A 186 2.88 41.00 -9.95
C GLY A 186 2.42 39.83 -9.04
N VAL A 187 3.23 38.77 -8.88
CA VAL A 187 2.94 37.71 -7.90
C VAL A 187 3.08 38.25 -6.47
N ASP A 188 2.08 37.99 -5.62
CA ASP A 188 2.19 38.22 -4.17
C ASP A 188 3.08 37.16 -3.52
N LEU A 189 4.33 37.55 -3.23
CA LEU A 189 5.32 36.71 -2.56
C LEU A 189 4.86 36.20 -1.19
N GLY A 190 3.96 36.91 -0.51
CA GLY A 190 3.44 36.50 0.79
C GLY A 190 2.64 35.19 0.74
N THR A 191 2.12 34.83 -0.44
CA THR A 191 1.39 33.57 -0.67
C THR A 191 2.30 32.36 -0.91
N ILE A 192 3.59 32.56 -1.19
CA ILE A 192 4.53 31.47 -1.49
C ILE A 192 4.88 30.74 -0.20
N SER A 193 4.70 29.41 -0.19
CA SER A 193 5.15 28.53 0.89
C SER A 193 5.98 27.38 0.34
N LEU A 194 7.15 27.14 0.94
CA LEU A 194 8.00 25.98 0.70
C LEU A 194 8.85 25.69 1.94
N GLY A 195 8.92 24.44 2.35
CA GLY A 195 9.87 23.93 3.33
C GLY A 195 10.86 22.98 2.68
N LEU A 196 12.08 22.94 3.20
CA LEU A 196 13.10 21.97 2.84
C LEU A 196 13.83 21.56 4.13
N LYS A 197 13.50 20.36 4.61
CA LYS A 197 13.91 19.83 5.92
C LYS A 197 14.93 18.71 5.80
N GLU A 198 14.90 17.98 4.70
CA GLU A 198 15.67 16.75 4.51
C GLU A 198 16.02 16.53 3.05
N LEU A 199 16.97 15.63 2.84
CA LEU A 199 17.43 15.17 1.54
C LEU A 199 17.74 13.67 1.60
N SER A 200 17.79 13.02 0.44
CA SER A 200 18.45 11.74 0.31
C SER A 200 19.90 11.97 -0.14
N TYR A 201 20.85 11.51 0.67
CA TYR A 201 22.27 11.53 0.40
C TYR A 201 22.61 10.27 -0.39
N LEU A 202 23.06 10.42 -1.64
CA LEU A 202 23.45 9.29 -2.49
C LEU A 202 24.90 8.89 -2.16
N TYR A 203 25.08 7.65 -1.72
CA TYR A 203 26.39 7.05 -1.45
C TYR A 203 26.88 6.18 -2.61
N ASP A 204 25.98 5.83 -3.52
CA ASP A 204 26.23 5.18 -4.79
C ASP A 204 25.54 5.95 -5.93
N LEU A 205 26.11 5.92 -7.13
CA LEU A 205 25.58 6.55 -8.34
C LEU A 205 25.74 5.63 -9.56
N PRO A 206 24.91 4.58 -9.70
CA PRO A 206 24.86 3.77 -10.93
C PRO A 206 24.21 4.50 -12.12
N LEU A 207 24.17 5.85 -12.08
CA LEU A 207 23.68 6.74 -13.14
C LEU A 207 24.79 7.16 -14.13
N THR A 208 26.06 7.12 -13.71
CA THR A 208 27.19 7.66 -14.49
C THR A 208 28.11 6.56 -15.00
N GLY A 209 27.72 5.90 -16.09
CA GLY A 209 28.59 4.96 -16.81
C GLY A 209 29.12 3.79 -15.98
N ALA A 210 28.38 3.39 -14.94
CA ALA A 210 28.79 2.32 -14.03
C ALA A 210 29.05 1.04 -14.83
N PRO A 211 30.23 0.40 -14.69
CA PRO A 211 30.59 -0.76 -15.48
C PRO A 211 29.68 -1.97 -15.17
N LYS A 212 29.90 -3.03 -15.94
CA LYS A 212 29.33 -4.36 -15.74
C LYS A 212 29.39 -4.79 -14.27
N VAL A 213 28.23 -5.06 -13.67
CA VAL A 213 28.05 -5.27 -12.23
C VAL A 213 28.54 -6.65 -11.84
N GLY A 214 28.06 -7.68 -12.55
CA GLY A 214 28.59 -9.03 -12.49
C GLY A 214 29.16 -9.48 -13.84
N SER A 215 30.26 -10.24 -13.84
CA SER A 215 30.95 -10.66 -15.08
C SER A 215 30.08 -11.50 -16.05
N CYS A 216 28.97 -12.05 -15.56
CA CYS A 216 28.00 -12.84 -16.32
C CYS A 216 26.84 -12.04 -16.93
N ASP A 217 26.63 -10.77 -16.54
CA ASP A 217 25.62 -9.89 -17.17
C ASP A 217 25.80 -9.85 -18.69
N VAL A 218 24.72 -9.64 -19.45
CA VAL A 218 24.85 -9.41 -20.90
C VAL A 218 24.18 -8.10 -21.29
N ASP A 219 24.93 -7.24 -21.98
CA ASP A 219 24.41 -6.03 -22.60
C ASP A 219 23.24 -6.39 -23.51
N LEU A 220 22.12 -5.66 -23.37
CA LEU A 220 20.99 -5.78 -24.30
C LEU A 220 21.41 -5.62 -25.77
N SER A 221 22.38 -4.75 -26.05
CA SER A 221 22.89 -4.46 -27.39
C SER A 221 23.60 -5.64 -28.06
N CYS A 222 23.88 -6.73 -27.33
CA CYS A 222 24.29 -8.02 -27.90
C CYS A 222 23.11 -8.82 -28.50
N TYR A 223 21.86 -8.42 -28.21
CA TYR A 223 20.62 -9.08 -28.65
C TYR A 223 19.71 -8.11 -29.42
N PRO A 224 20.07 -7.72 -30.66
CA PRO A 224 19.33 -6.71 -31.43
C PRO A 224 17.87 -7.08 -31.70
N GLY A 225 17.50 -8.36 -31.66
CA GLY A 225 16.10 -8.81 -31.78
C GLY A 225 15.17 -8.31 -30.67
N TYR A 226 15.72 -7.85 -29.53
CA TYR A 226 14.96 -7.26 -28.42
C TYR A 226 15.06 -5.71 -28.37
N ALA A 227 15.72 -5.09 -29.36
CA ALA A 227 16.04 -3.66 -29.31
C ALA A 227 14.79 -2.75 -29.22
N GLN A 228 13.71 -3.10 -29.93
CA GLN A 228 12.43 -2.37 -29.88
C GLN A 228 11.72 -2.56 -28.53
N THR A 229 11.49 -3.80 -28.11
CA THR A 229 10.86 -4.16 -26.82
C THR A 229 11.57 -3.48 -25.65
N ALA A 230 12.90 -3.40 -25.71
CA ALA A 230 13.67 -2.72 -24.70
C ALA A 230 13.46 -1.20 -24.61
N THR A 231 12.99 -0.50 -25.65
CA THR A 231 12.81 0.97 -25.55
C THR A 231 11.72 1.33 -24.53
N GLY A 232 10.75 0.43 -24.33
CA GLY A 232 9.71 0.53 -23.30
C GLY A 232 10.12 0.11 -21.88
N VAL A 233 11.34 -0.39 -21.69
CA VAL A 233 11.87 -0.77 -20.37
C VAL A 233 12.69 0.38 -19.79
N ALA A 234 12.41 0.75 -18.54
CA ALA A 234 13.09 1.83 -17.84
C ALA A 234 13.67 1.37 -16.50
N LYS A 235 14.78 2.00 -16.12
CA LYS A 235 15.22 2.03 -14.73
C LYS A 235 14.37 3.06 -13.99
N ILE A 236 13.86 2.69 -12.82
CA ILE A 236 13.15 3.62 -11.93
C ILE A 236 14.02 3.94 -10.72
N GLN A 237 14.13 5.22 -10.38
CA GLN A 237 14.76 5.69 -9.15
C GLN A 237 13.77 6.48 -8.33
N PHE A 238 13.50 6.03 -7.10
CA PHE A 238 12.44 6.54 -6.25
C PHE A 238 12.94 6.73 -4.82
N VAL A 239 12.14 7.38 -3.99
CA VAL A 239 12.41 7.60 -2.58
C VAL A 239 11.33 6.94 -1.75
N ASN A 240 11.72 6.09 -0.80
CA ASN A 240 10.84 5.54 0.22
C ASN A 240 11.44 5.86 1.60
N ALA A 241 10.62 6.38 2.53
CA ALA A 241 11.05 6.86 3.84
C ALA A 241 12.28 7.84 3.83
N GLY A 242 12.48 8.58 2.74
CA GLY A 242 13.63 9.48 2.52
C GLY A 242 14.92 8.81 2.02
N HIS A 243 14.93 7.49 1.83
CA HIS A 243 16.03 6.73 1.24
C HIS A 243 15.81 6.55 -0.26
N THR A 244 16.84 6.76 -1.09
CA THR A 244 16.75 6.51 -2.53
C THR A 244 17.02 5.05 -2.87
N PHE A 245 16.13 4.48 -3.68
CA PHE A 245 16.22 3.12 -4.20
C PHE A 245 16.15 3.11 -5.73
N VAL A 246 16.60 2.01 -6.33
CA VAL A 246 16.55 1.71 -7.75
C VAL A 246 15.87 0.36 -7.98
N CYS A 247 14.99 0.32 -8.98
CA CYS A 247 14.38 -0.88 -9.55
C CYS A 247 14.25 -0.73 -11.08
N SER A 248 13.59 -1.69 -11.73
CA SER A 248 13.26 -1.71 -13.15
C SER A 248 11.72 -1.73 -13.36
N GLY A 249 11.28 -1.58 -14.60
CA GLY A 249 9.88 -1.74 -15.01
C GLY A 249 9.68 -1.48 -16.50
N CYS A 250 8.45 -1.63 -16.98
CA CYS A 250 8.14 -1.46 -18.41
C CYS A 250 6.79 -0.79 -18.67
N LEU A 251 6.67 -0.12 -19.82
CA LEU A 251 5.38 0.32 -20.37
C LEU A 251 4.60 -0.86 -20.92
N LEU A 252 3.30 -0.91 -20.66
CA LEU A 252 2.41 -1.92 -21.24
C LEU A 252 1.59 -1.35 -22.40
N ALA A 253 1.34 -2.20 -23.40
CA ALA A 253 0.37 -1.98 -24.45
C ALA A 253 -1.03 -1.87 -23.85
N ALA A 254 -1.69 -0.75 -24.15
CA ALA A 254 -3.04 -0.47 -23.77
C ALA A 254 -3.80 0.14 -24.95
N SER A 255 -5.11 -0.04 -24.99
CA SER A 255 -5.95 0.62 -26.01
C SER A 255 -6.24 2.09 -25.70
N GLY A 256 -6.07 2.53 -24.44
CA GLY A 256 -6.20 3.92 -24.05
C GLY A 256 -4.98 4.78 -24.41
N SER A 257 -5.10 6.10 -24.29
CA SER A 257 -4.01 7.05 -24.53
C SER A 257 -3.03 7.22 -23.36
N GLY A 258 -3.21 6.49 -22.27
CA GLY A 258 -2.37 6.56 -21.07
C GLY A 258 -1.07 5.79 -21.21
N ASP A 259 0.04 6.39 -20.77
CA ASP A 259 1.28 5.64 -20.51
C ASP A 259 1.14 4.88 -19.19
N TYR A 260 0.91 3.57 -19.29
CA TYR A 260 0.81 2.68 -18.15
C TYR A 260 2.10 1.88 -17.95
N PHE A 261 2.54 1.74 -16.70
CA PHE A 261 3.84 1.18 -16.34
C PHE A 261 3.71 0.10 -15.26
N LEU A 262 4.33 -1.06 -15.49
CA LEU A 262 4.39 -2.19 -14.58
C LEU A 262 5.76 -2.26 -13.88
N THR A 263 5.75 -2.45 -12.56
CA THR A 263 6.94 -2.72 -11.72
C THR A 263 6.54 -3.59 -10.52
N ALA A 264 7.48 -3.87 -9.61
CA ALA A 264 7.23 -4.68 -8.41
C ALA A 264 6.69 -3.86 -7.23
N ASN A 265 5.86 -4.48 -6.37
CA ASN A 265 5.26 -3.82 -5.21
C ASN A 265 6.26 -3.55 -4.09
N HIS A 266 7.22 -4.45 -3.86
CA HIS A 266 8.29 -4.22 -2.89
C HIS A 266 9.18 -3.02 -3.27
N CYS A 267 9.23 -2.65 -4.54
CA CYS A 267 9.79 -1.38 -5.00
C CYS A 267 8.83 -0.22 -4.68
N ILE A 268 7.63 -0.23 -5.27
CA ILE A 268 6.66 0.87 -5.17
C ILE A 268 5.43 0.41 -4.36
N SER A 269 5.52 0.53 -3.03
CA SER A 269 4.47 0.10 -2.11
C SER A 269 3.36 1.12 -1.88
N ASP A 270 3.59 2.40 -2.20
CA ASP A 270 2.74 3.52 -1.81
C ASP A 270 2.83 4.70 -2.79
N GLN A 271 1.82 5.57 -2.75
CA GLN A 271 1.70 6.71 -3.67
C GLN A 271 2.78 7.77 -3.45
N THR A 272 3.40 7.86 -2.27
CA THR A 272 4.51 8.79 -2.00
C THR A 272 5.76 8.32 -2.75
N ALA A 273 6.08 7.03 -2.69
CA ALA A 273 7.14 6.41 -3.49
C ALA A 273 6.85 6.56 -4.99
N ALA A 274 5.64 6.24 -5.45
CA ALA A 274 5.23 6.38 -6.85
C ALA A 274 5.35 7.83 -7.37
N SER A 275 5.00 8.81 -6.54
CA SER A 275 5.11 10.23 -6.84
C SER A 275 6.55 10.73 -6.97
N SER A 276 7.52 9.99 -6.43
CA SER A 276 8.94 10.36 -6.41
C SER A 276 9.77 9.74 -7.54
N ILE A 277 9.18 8.90 -8.40
CA ILE A 277 9.93 8.17 -9.43
C ILE A 277 10.51 9.13 -10.46
N THR A 278 11.82 9.02 -10.69
CA THR A 278 12.47 9.40 -11.94
C THR A 278 12.67 8.15 -12.79
N PHE A 279 12.15 8.15 -14.02
CA PHE A 279 12.36 7.09 -15.00
C PHE A 279 13.56 7.44 -15.88
N PHE A 280 14.44 6.46 -16.14
CA PHE A 280 15.56 6.58 -17.08
C PHE A 280 15.29 5.67 -18.28
N TRP A 281 14.75 6.25 -19.34
CA TRP A 281 14.50 5.61 -20.63
C TRP A 281 15.82 5.47 -21.39
N PHE A 282 15.94 4.42 -22.21
CA PHE A 282 17.09 4.22 -23.12
C PHE A 282 18.48 4.17 -22.45
N TYR A 283 18.56 3.95 -21.12
CA TYR A 283 19.82 3.85 -20.38
C TYR A 283 20.53 2.51 -20.66
N GLN A 284 21.20 2.40 -21.80
CA GLN A 284 21.78 1.17 -22.35
C GLN A 284 23.04 1.45 -23.19
N THR A 285 23.80 0.41 -23.53
CA THR A 285 24.97 0.52 -24.42
C THR A 285 24.56 0.66 -25.88
N THR A 286 25.33 1.43 -26.64
CA THR A 286 25.11 1.67 -28.07
C THR A 286 25.58 0.50 -28.95
N SER A 287 26.48 -0.32 -28.43
CA SER A 287 26.99 -1.56 -29.03
C SER A 287 27.31 -2.59 -27.95
N CYS A 288 27.35 -3.87 -28.33
CA CYS A 288 27.62 -4.99 -27.42
C CYS A 288 28.97 -4.84 -26.69
N ASN A 289 28.94 -4.77 -25.36
CA ASN A 289 30.07 -4.45 -24.48
C ASN A 289 30.71 -3.07 -24.72
N GLY A 290 29.95 -2.14 -25.30
CA GLY A 290 30.36 -0.76 -25.55
C GLY A 290 30.09 0.19 -24.38
N SER A 291 30.09 1.50 -24.66
CA SER A 291 29.75 2.54 -23.69
C SER A 291 28.24 2.80 -23.63
N ALA A 292 27.74 3.15 -22.45
CA ALA A 292 26.34 3.48 -22.22
C ALA A 292 26.02 4.96 -22.49
N ALA A 293 24.87 5.24 -23.09
CA ALA A 293 24.30 6.57 -23.14
C ALA A 293 23.56 6.89 -21.82
N GLY A 294 23.53 8.16 -21.41
CA GLY A 294 22.90 8.61 -20.15
C GLY A 294 21.39 8.42 -20.06
N GLY A 295 20.72 8.11 -21.17
CA GLY A 295 19.27 7.93 -21.25
C GLY A 295 18.47 9.24 -21.23
N THR A 296 17.17 9.14 -21.49
CA THR A 296 16.21 10.25 -21.37
C THR A 296 15.49 10.13 -20.04
N GLN A 297 15.31 11.24 -19.31
CA GLN A 297 14.70 11.24 -17.99
C GLN A 297 13.31 11.88 -17.97
N THR A 298 12.40 11.29 -17.19
CA THR A 298 11.10 11.88 -16.83
C THR A 298 10.93 11.84 -15.31
N HIS A 299 10.40 12.91 -14.71
CA HIS A 299 10.57 13.20 -13.27
C HIS A 299 9.27 13.32 -12.47
N GLN A 300 8.11 13.41 -13.13
CA GLN A 300 6.84 13.63 -12.42
C GLN A 300 6.28 12.38 -11.74
N GLY A 301 6.94 11.23 -11.82
CA GLY A 301 6.48 9.98 -11.21
C GLY A 301 5.20 9.41 -11.83
N GLY A 302 4.49 8.59 -11.06
CA GLY A 302 3.24 7.96 -11.45
C GLY A 302 2.17 7.95 -10.37
N THR A 303 0.93 7.68 -10.78
CA THR A 303 -0.22 7.42 -9.92
C THR A 303 -0.45 5.91 -9.87
N ILE A 304 -0.50 5.31 -8.68
CA ILE A 304 -0.87 3.90 -8.50
C ILE A 304 -2.34 3.72 -8.89
N LEU A 305 -2.57 2.82 -9.83
CA LEU A 305 -3.89 2.40 -10.27
C LEU A 305 -4.30 1.08 -9.59
N ALA A 306 -3.37 0.12 -9.52
CA ALA A 306 -3.53 -1.11 -8.76
C ALA A 306 -2.16 -1.61 -8.27
N ALA A 307 -2.17 -2.35 -7.16
CA ALA A 307 -0.99 -3.00 -6.61
C ALA A 307 -1.40 -4.21 -5.77
N SER A 308 -0.51 -5.20 -5.67
CA SER A 308 -0.69 -6.39 -4.83
C SER A 308 0.67 -6.85 -4.31
N SER A 309 0.74 -7.14 -3.00
CA SER A 309 1.90 -7.80 -2.39
C SER A 309 1.86 -9.32 -2.55
N ALA A 310 0.72 -9.92 -2.93
CA ALA A 310 0.56 -11.37 -3.03
C ALA A 310 1.31 -11.97 -4.23
N ASN A 311 1.29 -11.27 -5.37
CA ASN A 311 2.05 -11.55 -6.58
C ASN A 311 2.99 -10.38 -6.97
N ASP A 312 3.30 -9.52 -5.98
CA ASP A 312 4.32 -8.46 -6.02
C ASP A 312 4.30 -7.57 -7.28
N PHE A 313 3.15 -7.01 -7.65
CA PHE A 313 3.02 -6.07 -8.77
C PHE A 313 2.58 -4.68 -8.32
N THR A 314 2.96 -3.67 -9.07
CA THR A 314 2.38 -2.33 -8.99
C THR A 314 2.26 -1.74 -10.39
N PHE A 315 1.05 -1.28 -10.69
CA PHE A 315 0.62 -0.77 -11.98
C PHE A 315 0.33 0.73 -11.85
N LEU A 316 1.05 1.53 -12.63
CA LEU A 316 1.07 2.98 -12.54
C LEU A 316 0.53 3.60 -13.83
N GLN A 317 -0.16 4.74 -13.72
CA GLN A 317 -0.25 5.70 -14.82
C GLN A 317 0.87 6.73 -14.66
N LEU A 318 1.63 7.02 -15.72
CA LEU A 318 2.65 8.07 -15.66
C LEU A 318 2.00 9.47 -15.63
N ARG A 319 2.51 10.37 -14.78
CA ARG A 319 2.02 11.76 -14.71
C ARG A 319 2.64 12.67 -15.77
N GLN A 320 3.83 12.29 -16.25
CA GLN A 320 4.48 12.84 -17.43
C GLN A 320 4.52 11.75 -18.50
N ALA A 321 4.11 12.08 -19.74
CA ALA A 321 4.18 11.14 -20.86
C ALA A 321 5.59 10.57 -21.04
N ALA A 322 5.67 9.29 -21.42
CA ALA A 322 6.92 8.66 -21.80
C ALA A 322 7.45 9.28 -23.12
N PRO A 323 8.76 9.15 -23.42
CA PRO A 323 9.29 9.53 -24.73
C PRO A 323 8.53 8.79 -25.85
N SER A 324 8.26 9.47 -26.97
CA SER A 324 7.49 8.93 -28.11
C SER A 324 7.99 7.59 -28.63
N ASP A 325 9.29 7.36 -28.51
CA ASP A 325 10.00 6.21 -29.08
C ASP A 325 10.09 5.04 -28.08
N ALA A 326 9.55 5.21 -26.87
CA ALA A 326 9.41 4.14 -25.88
C ALA A 326 8.25 3.21 -26.29
N ALA A 327 8.59 1.96 -26.58
CA ALA A 327 7.60 0.94 -26.94
C ALA A 327 6.62 0.72 -25.79
N ARG A 328 5.36 0.44 -26.11
CA ARG A 328 4.38 -0.08 -25.16
C ARG A 328 4.32 -1.59 -25.39
N LEU A 329 4.80 -2.38 -24.44
CA LEU A 329 5.07 -3.80 -24.66
C LEU A 329 3.76 -4.60 -24.72
N PRO A 330 3.55 -5.49 -25.71
CA PRO A 330 2.43 -6.42 -25.69
C PRO A 330 2.53 -7.33 -24.45
N TRP A 331 1.42 -7.93 -24.05
CA TRP A 331 1.31 -8.76 -22.85
C TRP A 331 0.45 -9.98 -23.14
N SER A 332 0.61 -11.02 -22.32
CA SER A 332 -0.15 -12.26 -22.45
C SER A 332 -0.44 -12.87 -21.09
N THR A 333 -1.65 -13.39 -20.93
CA THR A 333 -2.07 -14.20 -19.76
C THR A 333 -1.80 -15.69 -19.97
N SER A 334 -1.14 -16.06 -21.07
CA SER A 334 -0.82 -17.46 -21.38
C SER A 334 0.35 -17.95 -20.54
N GLN A 335 0.22 -19.14 -19.95
CA GLN A 335 1.32 -19.80 -19.26
C GLN A 335 2.45 -20.14 -20.27
N PRO A 336 3.73 -19.83 -19.96
CA PRO A 336 4.85 -20.21 -20.81
C PRO A 336 5.06 -21.73 -20.86
N SER A 337 5.49 -22.23 -22.02
CA SER A 337 5.88 -23.63 -22.19
C SER A 337 7.29 -23.89 -21.64
N SER A 338 7.59 -25.13 -21.26
CA SER A 338 8.95 -25.55 -20.85
C SER A 338 9.99 -25.49 -21.99
N SER A 339 9.54 -25.41 -23.24
CA SER A 339 10.38 -25.20 -24.42
C SER A 339 10.58 -23.73 -24.79
N ASP A 340 9.83 -22.80 -24.20
CA ASP A 340 9.92 -21.38 -24.55
C ASP A 340 11.26 -20.81 -24.09
N THR A 341 11.90 -20.02 -24.97
CA THR A 341 12.96 -19.11 -24.54
C THR A 341 12.30 -17.91 -23.90
N LEU A 342 12.50 -17.75 -22.60
CA LEU A 342 12.03 -16.60 -21.84
C LEU A 342 13.15 -15.57 -21.72
N ALA A 343 12.79 -14.29 -21.69
CA ALA A 343 13.74 -13.20 -21.53
C ALA A 343 13.34 -12.26 -20.39
N CYS A 344 14.32 -11.69 -19.69
CA CYS A 344 14.12 -10.56 -18.78
C CYS A 344 15.03 -9.41 -19.19
N ILE A 345 14.45 -8.21 -19.37
CA ILE A 345 15.17 -6.98 -19.71
C ILE A 345 15.14 -6.07 -18.48
N GLN A 346 16.30 -5.73 -17.92
CA GLN A 346 16.40 -5.23 -16.55
C GLN A 346 17.67 -4.39 -16.29
N HIS A 347 17.76 -3.74 -15.13
CA HIS A 347 18.88 -2.87 -14.72
C HIS A 347 19.58 -3.37 -13.42
N PRO A 348 20.51 -4.35 -13.51
CA PRO A 348 21.14 -4.95 -12.34
C PRO A 348 22.19 -3.98 -11.79
N GLY A 349 22.35 -3.93 -10.46
CA GLY A 349 23.10 -2.90 -9.76
C GLY A 349 22.64 -1.46 -10.08
N GLY A 350 21.43 -1.27 -10.64
CA GLY A 350 20.99 0.00 -11.21
C GLY A 350 21.78 0.47 -12.44
N SER A 351 22.62 -0.40 -13.02
CA SER A 351 23.49 -0.14 -14.15
C SER A 351 22.71 -0.04 -15.47
N TYR A 352 23.42 0.07 -16.58
CA TYR A 352 22.84 0.13 -17.91
C TYR A 352 22.20 -1.21 -18.32
N LYS A 353 21.17 -1.12 -19.16
CA LYS A 353 20.20 -2.18 -19.44
C LYS A 353 20.83 -3.50 -19.90
N ARG A 354 20.39 -4.58 -19.28
CA ARG A 354 20.80 -5.97 -19.56
C ARG A 354 19.64 -6.78 -20.11
N ILE A 355 20.00 -7.93 -20.65
CA ILE A 355 19.06 -9.01 -20.98
C ILE A 355 19.58 -10.33 -20.40
N SER A 356 18.66 -11.12 -19.85
CA SER A 356 18.90 -12.49 -19.42
C SER A 356 17.93 -13.41 -20.14
N LEU A 357 18.42 -14.56 -20.60
CA LEU A 357 17.64 -15.56 -21.34
C LEU A 357 17.62 -16.86 -20.55
N GLY A 358 16.49 -17.54 -20.56
CA GLY A 358 16.24 -18.72 -19.73
C GLY A 358 15.03 -19.50 -20.16
N GLN A 359 14.58 -20.39 -19.29
CA GLN A 359 13.42 -21.25 -19.51
C GLN A 359 12.55 -21.33 -18.26
N TYR A 360 11.29 -21.67 -18.46
CA TYR A 360 10.32 -21.93 -17.39
C TYR A 360 10.80 -23.09 -16.49
N ALA A 361 10.85 -22.85 -15.18
CA ALA A 361 11.34 -23.79 -14.17
C ALA A 361 10.25 -24.32 -13.22
N GLY A 362 9.05 -23.74 -13.25
CA GLY A 362 7.92 -24.10 -12.40
C GLY A 362 7.02 -22.91 -12.09
N SER A 363 5.97 -23.12 -11.29
CA SER A 363 5.08 -22.05 -10.84
C SER A 363 4.44 -22.38 -9.50
N ASP A 364 3.95 -21.33 -8.83
CA ASP A 364 2.99 -21.42 -7.74
C ASP A 364 1.71 -20.60 -8.13
N PRO A 365 0.70 -20.43 -7.24
CA PRO A 365 -0.50 -19.65 -7.56
C PRO A 365 -0.23 -18.20 -7.98
N ASN A 366 0.86 -17.59 -7.53
CA ASN A 366 1.18 -16.16 -7.69
C ASN A 366 2.41 -15.89 -8.57
N PHE A 367 3.35 -16.85 -8.69
CA PHE A 367 4.64 -16.64 -9.33
C PHE A 367 5.04 -17.69 -10.39
N TRP A 368 5.72 -17.23 -11.44
CA TRP A 368 6.53 -18.05 -12.34
C TRP A 368 7.95 -18.19 -11.80
N GLY A 369 8.48 -19.41 -11.79
CA GLY A 369 9.90 -19.67 -11.60
C GLY A 369 10.62 -19.75 -12.95
N VAL A 370 11.74 -19.04 -13.09
CA VAL A 370 12.54 -18.99 -14.32
C VAL A 370 13.99 -19.31 -14.00
N ARG A 371 14.64 -20.15 -14.82
CA ARG A 371 16.07 -20.47 -14.68
C ARG A 371 16.84 -19.97 -15.90
N TRP A 372 17.88 -19.17 -15.66
CA TRP A 372 18.68 -18.58 -16.72
C TRP A 372 19.68 -19.57 -17.34
N SER A 373 19.84 -19.45 -18.65
CA SER A 373 20.92 -20.05 -19.44
C SER A 373 21.96 -19.01 -19.88
N THR A 374 21.58 -17.73 -19.91
CA THR A 374 22.44 -16.58 -20.19
C THR A 374 22.03 -15.39 -19.34
N GLY A 375 23.00 -14.69 -18.73
CA GLY A 375 22.72 -13.59 -17.80
C GLY A 375 22.12 -14.07 -16.48
N VAL A 376 21.81 -13.11 -15.61
CA VAL A 376 21.21 -13.27 -14.28
C VAL A 376 20.38 -12.02 -13.94
N THR A 377 19.73 -12.01 -12.78
CA THR A 377 19.21 -10.78 -12.18
C THR A 377 19.93 -10.50 -10.85
N GLU A 378 19.97 -9.24 -10.43
CA GLU A 378 20.67 -8.79 -9.20
C GLU A 378 19.88 -7.63 -8.55
N ASP A 379 20.36 -7.08 -7.43
CA ASP A 379 19.78 -5.89 -6.80
C ASP A 379 19.52 -4.76 -7.84
N GLY A 380 18.26 -4.29 -7.97
CA GLY A 380 17.82 -3.28 -8.95
C GLY A 380 17.13 -3.84 -10.20
N SER A 381 17.24 -5.15 -10.46
CA SER A 381 16.51 -5.82 -11.54
C SER A 381 15.00 -5.89 -11.28
N SER A 382 14.57 -5.85 -10.01
CA SER A 382 13.18 -6.00 -9.58
C SER A 382 12.19 -5.14 -10.37
N GLY A 383 11.04 -5.71 -10.71
CA GLY A 383 10.03 -5.11 -11.58
C GLY A 383 10.32 -5.23 -13.08
N GLY A 384 11.51 -5.69 -13.49
CA GLY A 384 11.81 -5.96 -14.90
C GLY A 384 10.87 -7.02 -15.51
N PRO A 385 10.36 -6.84 -16.74
CA PRO A 385 9.39 -7.76 -17.34
C PRO A 385 10.00 -9.12 -17.66
N LEU A 386 9.23 -10.19 -17.40
CA LEU A 386 9.40 -11.48 -18.05
C LEU A 386 8.68 -11.47 -19.40
N LEU A 387 9.40 -11.86 -20.44
CA LEU A 387 8.94 -11.90 -21.81
C LEU A 387 8.87 -13.35 -22.30
N ASN A 388 7.79 -13.70 -22.99
CA ASN A 388 7.68 -14.99 -23.69
C ASN A 388 8.44 -14.96 -25.05
N GLY A 389 8.38 -16.06 -25.81
CA GLY A 389 9.04 -16.17 -27.12
C GLY A 389 8.54 -15.18 -28.19
N SER A 390 7.33 -14.62 -28.02
CA SER A 390 6.76 -13.54 -28.85
C SER A 390 7.10 -12.13 -28.32
N GLN A 391 7.91 -12.03 -27.27
CA GLN A 391 8.27 -10.80 -26.56
C GLN A 391 7.09 -10.11 -25.85
N GLU A 392 6.07 -10.87 -25.49
CA GLU A 392 4.94 -10.40 -24.69
C GLU A 392 5.24 -10.52 -23.19
N VAL A 393 4.88 -9.50 -22.41
CA VAL A 393 4.99 -9.49 -20.95
C VAL A 393 4.06 -10.56 -20.35
N ILE A 394 4.65 -11.51 -19.64
CA ILE A 394 3.97 -12.58 -18.90
C ILE A 394 4.24 -12.52 -17.39
N GLY A 395 5.02 -11.56 -16.90
CA GLY A 395 5.18 -11.28 -15.47
C GLY A 395 6.19 -10.15 -15.19
N GLN A 396 6.41 -9.83 -13.92
CA GLN A 396 7.43 -8.86 -13.48
C GLN A 396 8.30 -9.43 -12.34
N LEU A 397 9.60 -9.15 -12.37
CA LEU A 397 10.57 -9.76 -11.45
C LEU A 397 10.31 -9.36 -10.00
N SER A 398 10.31 -10.34 -9.10
CA SER A 398 10.03 -10.15 -7.68
C SER A 398 11.26 -10.43 -6.81
N ALA A 399 11.66 -11.70 -6.72
CA ALA A 399 12.67 -12.21 -5.79
C ALA A 399 13.24 -13.54 -6.31
N GLY A 400 13.96 -14.31 -5.49
CA GLY A 400 14.29 -15.70 -5.80
C GLY A 400 13.06 -16.64 -5.71
N PHE A 401 12.98 -17.63 -6.59
CA PHE A 401 11.83 -18.55 -6.64
C PHE A 401 11.78 -19.50 -5.43
N ASN A 402 10.56 -19.83 -4.96
CA ASN A 402 10.30 -20.65 -3.77
C ASN A 402 11.06 -20.19 -2.49
N GLY A 403 11.23 -18.88 -2.30
CA GLY A 403 11.99 -18.32 -1.17
C GLY A 403 13.50 -18.57 -1.24
N GLY A 404 14.02 -19.01 -2.39
CA GLY A 404 15.44 -19.15 -2.64
C GLY A 404 16.17 -17.80 -2.73
N PRO A 405 17.52 -17.81 -2.79
CA PRO A 405 18.32 -16.59 -2.84
C PRO A 405 18.23 -15.83 -4.18
N GLY A 406 17.63 -16.44 -5.20
CA GLY A 406 17.63 -15.95 -6.58
C GLY A 406 18.98 -16.10 -7.28
N SER A 407 19.02 -15.73 -8.55
CA SER A 407 20.23 -15.74 -9.35
C SER A 407 21.18 -14.60 -8.96
N SER A 408 22.45 -14.77 -9.33
CA SER A 408 23.52 -13.77 -9.27
C SER A 408 24.69 -14.33 -10.08
N CYS A 409 25.72 -13.54 -10.42
CA CYS A 409 26.90 -14.12 -11.06
C CYS A 409 27.67 -15.14 -10.20
N SER A 410 27.39 -15.24 -8.91
CA SER A 410 27.90 -16.31 -8.03
C SER A 410 26.99 -17.55 -7.96
N THR A 411 25.71 -17.39 -8.30
CA THR A 411 24.66 -18.42 -8.22
C THR A 411 23.81 -18.48 -9.52
N PRO A 412 24.39 -18.53 -10.72
CA PRO A 412 23.66 -18.30 -11.97
C PRO A 412 22.58 -19.36 -12.29
N ALA A 413 22.69 -20.55 -11.68
CA ALA A 413 21.72 -21.63 -11.84
C ALA A 413 20.52 -21.55 -10.87
N ALA A 414 20.51 -20.61 -9.91
CA ALA A 414 19.38 -20.43 -9.00
C ALA A 414 18.20 -19.76 -9.74
N PRO A 415 16.95 -20.24 -9.56
CA PRO A 415 15.80 -19.68 -10.26
C PRO A 415 15.27 -18.39 -9.63
N ASP A 416 14.80 -17.48 -10.47
CA ASP A 416 14.14 -16.23 -10.09
C ASP A 416 12.62 -16.32 -10.21
N SER A 417 11.94 -15.53 -9.39
CA SER A 417 10.49 -15.47 -9.23
C SER A 417 9.93 -14.24 -9.94
N PHE A 418 8.93 -14.43 -10.78
CA PHE A 418 8.22 -13.35 -11.48
C PHE A 418 6.74 -13.41 -11.12
N GLY A 419 6.18 -12.30 -10.66
CA GLY A 419 4.75 -12.20 -10.39
C GLY A 419 3.96 -12.48 -11.66
N ARG A 420 3.00 -13.39 -11.58
CA ARG A 420 2.23 -13.91 -12.70
C ARG A 420 1.39 -12.81 -13.35
N PHE A 421 1.59 -12.56 -14.64
CA PHE A 421 0.82 -11.53 -15.33
C PHE A 421 -0.66 -11.92 -15.48
N ASP A 422 -1.01 -13.20 -15.56
CA ASP A 422 -2.42 -13.63 -15.56
C ASP A 422 -3.14 -13.29 -14.24
N VAL A 423 -2.43 -13.36 -13.11
CA VAL A 423 -2.92 -12.91 -11.79
C VAL A 423 -2.98 -11.39 -11.70
N THR A 424 -1.95 -10.69 -12.20
CA THR A 424 -1.93 -9.22 -12.29
C THR A 424 -3.05 -8.68 -13.18
N TYR A 425 -3.29 -9.32 -14.33
CA TYR A 425 -4.23 -8.88 -15.37
C TYR A 425 -5.66 -8.74 -14.84
N ALA A 426 -6.12 -9.67 -13.99
CA ALA A 426 -7.42 -9.60 -13.34
C ALA A 426 -7.65 -8.28 -12.57
N SER A 427 -6.58 -7.66 -12.07
CA SER A 427 -6.61 -6.37 -11.35
C SER A 427 -6.41 -5.13 -12.24
N ILE A 428 -5.96 -5.28 -13.50
CA ILE A 428 -5.53 -4.15 -14.35
C ILE A 428 -6.12 -4.13 -15.76
N GLN A 429 -6.85 -5.16 -16.16
CA GLN A 429 -7.41 -5.32 -17.50
C GLN A 429 -8.23 -4.12 -18.00
N GLN A 430 -8.91 -3.43 -17.09
CA GLN A 430 -9.70 -2.21 -17.32
C GLN A 430 -8.92 -1.01 -17.90
N TRP A 431 -7.59 -1.04 -17.81
CA TRP A 431 -6.72 -0.01 -18.39
C TRP A 431 -5.97 -0.48 -19.63
N LEU A 432 -5.73 -1.80 -19.75
CA LEU A 432 -4.97 -2.40 -20.85
C LEU A 432 -5.87 -2.81 -22.01
N SER A 433 -6.92 -3.56 -21.69
CA SER A 433 -8.06 -3.65 -22.60
C SER A 433 -8.74 -2.30 -22.65
N GLY A 434 -9.17 -1.93 -23.83
CA GLY A 434 -10.03 -0.79 -24.08
C GLY A 434 -10.67 -0.97 -25.44
N SER A 435 -11.55 -0.03 -25.77
CA SER A 435 -12.35 -0.01 -26.99
C SER A 435 -11.53 -0.16 -28.28
N GLY A 436 -11.39 -1.40 -28.74
CA GLY A 436 -10.62 -1.72 -29.95
C GLY A 436 -10.40 -3.21 -30.25
N GLY A 437 -11.28 -4.13 -29.84
CA GLY A 437 -10.94 -5.57 -29.89
C GLY A 437 -12.06 -6.62 -29.86
N GLY A 438 -13.23 -6.37 -30.45
CA GLY A 438 -14.16 -7.45 -30.88
C GLY A 438 -14.88 -8.29 -29.81
N GLY A 439 -14.51 -8.21 -28.54
CA GLY A 439 -15.28 -8.73 -27.41
C GLY A 439 -16.21 -7.65 -26.86
N GLY A 440 -17.30 -7.35 -27.56
CA GLY A 440 -18.23 -6.30 -27.11
C GLY A 440 -18.81 -6.63 -25.73
N PHE A 441 -18.66 -5.72 -24.77
CA PHE A 441 -19.30 -5.86 -23.45
C PHE A 441 -20.79 -6.12 -23.67
N THR A 442 -21.23 -7.34 -23.33
CA THR A 442 -22.61 -7.77 -23.50
C THR A 442 -23.31 -7.54 -22.17
N PRO A 443 -24.14 -6.50 -22.02
CA PRO A 443 -24.66 -6.14 -20.72
C PRO A 443 -25.57 -7.25 -20.20
N VAL A 444 -25.17 -7.84 -19.08
CA VAL A 444 -25.99 -8.84 -18.41
C VAL A 444 -26.91 -8.17 -17.40
N LYS A 445 -28.18 -8.56 -17.40
CA LYS A 445 -29.10 -8.21 -16.32
C LYS A 445 -28.69 -8.97 -15.06
N GLY A 446 -28.56 -8.27 -13.94
CA GLY A 446 -28.11 -8.87 -12.69
C GLY A 446 -28.26 -7.93 -11.50
N THR A 447 -27.78 -8.40 -10.35
CA THR A 447 -27.51 -7.54 -9.20
C THR A 447 -26.17 -7.95 -8.61
N TYR A 448 -25.24 -7.01 -8.58
CA TYR A 448 -23.93 -7.15 -7.96
C TYR A 448 -24.01 -6.67 -6.53
N THR A 449 -23.34 -7.38 -5.63
CA THR A 449 -23.20 -7.01 -4.23
C THR A 449 -21.75 -7.15 -3.82
N GLY A 450 -21.24 -6.16 -3.09
CA GLY A 450 -19.84 -6.14 -2.72
C GLY A 450 -19.51 -5.13 -1.65
N LEU A 451 -18.21 -4.94 -1.45
CA LEU A 451 -17.64 -4.04 -0.46
C LEU A 451 -16.83 -2.95 -1.13
N PHE A 452 -16.61 -1.85 -0.41
CA PHE A 452 -15.56 -0.91 -0.73
C PHE A 452 -14.81 -0.48 0.53
N SER A 453 -13.52 -0.18 0.40
CA SER A 453 -12.68 0.29 1.52
C SER A 453 -11.44 1.03 1.05
N ASP A 454 -11.09 2.13 1.71
CA ASP A 454 -9.75 2.73 1.59
C ASP A 454 -8.73 1.84 2.29
N PRO A 455 -7.72 1.29 1.59
CA PRO A 455 -6.76 0.35 2.16
C PRO A 455 -5.83 0.98 3.20
N ASN A 456 -5.70 2.31 3.23
CA ASN A 456 -4.81 3.02 4.15
C ASN A 456 -5.53 3.48 5.42
N ASN A 457 -6.87 3.62 5.39
CA ASN A 457 -7.65 4.19 6.49
C ASN A 457 -9.08 3.66 6.48
N ILE A 458 -9.31 2.47 7.04
CA ILE A 458 -10.62 1.83 7.13
C ILE A 458 -11.45 2.46 8.25
N THR A 459 -12.49 3.23 7.89
CA THR A 459 -13.41 3.92 8.79
C THR A 459 -14.86 3.79 8.31
N PRO A 460 -15.88 4.09 9.14
CA PRO A 460 -17.28 4.10 8.70
C PRO A 460 -17.62 5.10 7.58
N ARG A 461 -16.72 6.04 7.23
CA ARG A 461 -16.89 6.96 6.09
C ARG A 461 -16.19 6.46 4.82
N THR A 462 -15.08 5.75 4.97
CA THR A 462 -14.17 5.33 3.90
C THR A 462 -14.33 3.85 3.51
N ALA A 463 -15.19 3.11 4.21
CA ALA A 463 -15.54 1.74 3.89
C ALA A 463 -17.04 1.45 4.07
N GLY A 464 -17.53 0.47 3.32
CA GLY A 464 -18.95 0.20 3.20
C GLY A 464 -19.29 -1.00 2.34
N SER A 465 -20.58 -1.16 2.06
CA SER A 465 -21.08 -2.11 1.06
C SER A 465 -21.82 -1.41 -0.08
N PHE A 466 -21.97 -2.10 -1.19
CA PHE A 466 -22.76 -1.62 -2.32
C PHE A 466 -23.72 -2.66 -2.86
N THR A 467 -24.68 -2.18 -3.65
CA THR A 467 -25.54 -3.00 -4.50
C THR A 467 -25.74 -2.26 -5.81
N ILE A 468 -25.54 -2.93 -6.95
CA ILE A 468 -25.71 -2.38 -8.29
C ILE A 468 -26.60 -3.33 -9.10
N SER A 469 -27.72 -2.85 -9.60
CA SER A 469 -28.63 -3.61 -10.47
C SER A 469 -28.50 -3.12 -11.91
N THR A 470 -28.23 -4.07 -12.81
CA THR A 470 -27.93 -3.82 -14.24
C THR A 470 -29.06 -4.32 -15.15
N THR A 471 -29.14 -3.77 -16.35
CA THR A 471 -30.08 -4.19 -17.40
C THR A 471 -29.36 -4.83 -18.58
N THR A 472 -30.11 -5.50 -19.46
CA THR A 472 -29.58 -6.01 -20.74
C THR A 472 -29.25 -4.91 -21.77
N LYS A 473 -29.28 -3.64 -21.37
CA LYS A 473 -28.99 -2.47 -22.20
C LYS A 473 -27.81 -1.63 -21.68
N GLY A 474 -27.02 -2.13 -20.74
CA GLY A 474 -25.88 -1.39 -20.16
C GLY A 474 -26.27 -0.41 -19.06
N THR A 475 -27.51 0.08 -19.02
CA THR A 475 -27.98 0.96 -17.95
C THR A 475 -28.03 0.24 -16.59
N PHE A 476 -27.69 0.96 -15.53
CA PHE A 476 -27.65 0.47 -14.16
C PHE A 476 -28.14 1.50 -13.15
N SER A 477 -28.57 1.02 -11.98
CA SER A 477 -28.79 1.84 -10.78
C SER A 477 -28.17 1.16 -9.58
N GLY A 478 -27.61 1.93 -8.65
CA GLY A 478 -26.88 1.40 -7.51
C GLY A 478 -27.00 2.25 -6.26
N SER A 479 -26.54 1.68 -5.15
CA SER A 479 -26.40 2.37 -3.88
C SER A 479 -25.17 1.91 -3.11
N LEU A 480 -24.42 2.86 -2.55
CA LEU A 480 -23.39 2.63 -1.54
C LEU A 480 -23.98 2.86 -0.14
N GLN A 481 -23.49 2.14 0.86
CA GLN A 481 -23.77 2.38 2.27
C GLN A 481 -22.45 2.52 3.06
N ALA A 482 -22.22 3.70 3.65
CA ALA A 482 -21.08 4.00 4.52
C ALA A 482 -21.59 4.56 5.85
N GLY A 483 -21.50 3.77 6.92
CA GLY A 483 -22.02 4.10 8.24
C GLY A 483 -23.53 4.39 8.17
N PRO A 484 -23.99 5.58 8.60
CA PRO A 484 -25.39 5.99 8.48
C PRO A 484 -25.77 6.49 7.08
N ALA A 485 -24.79 6.80 6.21
CA ALA A 485 -25.03 7.41 4.91
C ALA A 485 -25.37 6.35 3.85
N ARG A 486 -26.30 6.69 2.95
CA ARG A 486 -26.61 5.93 1.74
C ARG A 486 -26.53 6.86 0.53
N TYR A 487 -25.76 6.45 -0.47
CA TYR A 487 -25.51 7.22 -1.69
C TYR A 487 -26.07 6.46 -2.89
N SER A 488 -27.18 6.93 -3.45
CA SER A 488 -27.75 6.34 -4.67
C SER A 488 -27.11 6.95 -5.92
N PHE A 489 -26.93 6.14 -6.96
CA PHE A 489 -26.38 6.55 -8.25
C PHE A 489 -27.02 5.74 -9.39
N SER A 490 -26.82 6.19 -10.62
CA SER A 490 -27.30 5.51 -11.83
C SER A 490 -26.51 6.00 -13.03
N GLY A 491 -26.28 5.12 -14.00
CA GLY A 491 -25.55 5.42 -15.22
C GLY A 491 -25.77 4.37 -16.29
N GLU A 492 -24.86 4.34 -17.25
CA GLU A 492 -24.83 3.37 -18.34
C GLU A 492 -23.36 2.96 -18.54
N PHE A 493 -23.12 1.65 -18.65
CA PHE A 493 -21.81 1.14 -19.02
C PHE A 493 -21.54 1.41 -20.50
N ASP A 494 -20.31 1.79 -20.83
CA ASP A 494 -19.86 1.93 -22.21
C ASP A 494 -19.68 0.56 -22.91
N GLY A 495 -19.21 0.58 -24.15
CA GLY A 495 -18.96 -0.65 -24.93
C GLY A 495 -17.86 -1.57 -24.37
N ASN A 496 -17.16 -1.15 -23.32
CA ASN A 496 -16.11 -1.88 -22.62
C ASN A 496 -16.54 -2.34 -21.21
N GLY A 497 -17.75 -2.03 -20.76
CA GLY A 497 -18.20 -2.33 -19.40
C GLY A 497 -17.75 -1.31 -18.34
N ALA A 498 -17.22 -0.14 -18.75
CA ALA A 498 -16.77 0.92 -17.86
C ALA A 498 -17.86 1.99 -17.63
N ALA A 499 -17.89 2.60 -16.44
CA ALA A 499 -18.74 3.75 -16.15
C ALA A 499 -18.16 4.65 -15.04
N GLU A 500 -18.26 5.97 -15.23
CA GLU A 500 -18.02 6.95 -14.16
C GLU A 500 -19.32 7.70 -13.85
N VAL A 501 -19.68 7.77 -12.56
CA VAL A 501 -20.90 8.44 -12.10
C VAL A 501 -20.68 9.19 -10.81
N LEU A 502 -21.35 10.33 -10.68
CA LEU A 502 -21.52 10.99 -9.39
C LEU A 502 -22.75 10.42 -8.67
N THR A 503 -22.61 10.18 -7.37
CA THR A 503 -23.75 9.87 -6.51
C THR A 503 -24.70 11.06 -6.37
N LYS A 504 -25.95 10.82 -6.00
CA LYS A 504 -26.88 11.91 -5.64
C LYS A 504 -26.35 12.62 -4.40
N GLN A 505 -26.37 13.96 -4.43
CA GLN A 505 -25.97 14.80 -3.30
C GLN A 505 -26.72 14.41 -2.02
N THR A 506 -25.97 14.19 -0.94
CA THR A 506 -26.52 13.90 0.40
C THR A 506 -26.06 14.95 1.41
N ARG A 507 -26.55 14.86 2.66
CA ARG A 507 -26.01 15.63 3.80
C ARG A 507 -24.56 15.27 4.14
N SER A 508 -24.09 14.09 3.74
CA SER A 508 -22.73 13.59 3.98
C SER A 508 -21.75 13.93 2.83
N GLY A 509 -22.23 14.62 1.80
CA GLY A 509 -21.49 14.97 0.59
C GLY A 509 -22.02 14.24 -0.65
N GLN A 510 -21.23 14.32 -1.71
CA GLN A 510 -21.37 13.60 -2.97
C GLN A 510 -20.05 12.88 -3.25
N LEU A 511 -20.12 11.60 -3.53
CA LEU A 511 -19.00 10.74 -3.91
C LEU A 511 -18.98 10.55 -5.43
N SER A 512 -17.77 10.43 -5.99
CA SER A 512 -17.55 9.91 -7.34
C SER A 512 -17.35 8.39 -7.29
N VAL A 513 -17.88 7.67 -8.27
CA VAL A 513 -17.80 6.22 -8.39
C VAL A 513 -17.38 5.87 -9.81
N SER A 514 -16.20 5.29 -9.95
CA SER A 514 -15.75 4.59 -11.15
C SER A 514 -16.10 3.10 -11.00
N LEU A 515 -16.58 2.48 -12.07
CA LEU A 515 -17.01 1.07 -12.12
C LEU A 515 -16.48 0.41 -13.39
N GLN A 516 -16.12 -0.86 -13.28
CA GLN A 516 -15.80 -1.73 -14.40
C GLN A 516 -16.46 -3.10 -14.19
N VAL A 517 -17.26 -3.54 -15.17
CA VAL A 517 -17.60 -4.96 -15.34
C VAL A 517 -16.65 -5.56 -16.37
N ASP A 518 -16.03 -6.68 -16.07
CA ASP A 518 -15.13 -7.37 -17.00
C ASP A 518 -15.92 -7.94 -18.21
N PRO A 519 -15.54 -7.62 -19.46
CA PRO A 519 -16.14 -8.24 -20.65
C PRO A 519 -15.94 -9.76 -20.72
N ALA A 520 -14.88 -10.30 -20.11
CA ALA A 520 -14.60 -11.73 -20.02
C ALA A 520 -15.32 -12.39 -18.83
N ASP A 521 -15.40 -11.73 -17.67
CA ASP A 521 -16.23 -12.15 -16.53
C ASP A 521 -17.33 -11.15 -16.16
N SER A 522 -18.45 -11.26 -16.87
CA SER A 522 -19.66 -10.48 -16.58
C SER A 522 -20.27 -10.74 -15.19
N ASP A 523 -19.77 -11.71 -14.40
CA ASP A 523 -20.18 -11.90 -13.01
C ASP A 523 -19.41 -11.02 -12.01
N HIS A 524 -18.34 -10.34 -12.41
CA HIS A 524 -17.51 -9.54 -11.51
C HIS A 524 -17.61 -8.03 -11.78
N ILE A 525 -17.52 -7.20 -10.74
CA ILE A 525 -17.48 -5.74 -10.86
C ILE A 525 -16.45 -5.13 -9.90
N THR A 526 -15.50 -4.38 -10.46
CA THR A 526 -14.49 -3.61 -9.72
C THR A 526 -14.79 -2.11 -9.83
N GLY A 527 -14.05 -1.29 -9.10
CA GLY A 527 -14.16 0.16 -9.20
C GLY A 527 -13.40 0.92 -8.13
N VAL A 528 -13.66 2.22 -8.05
CA VAL A 528 -13.13 3.10 -7.00
C VAL A 528 -14.21 4.10 -6.58
N VAL A 529 -14.37 4.28 -5.27
CA VAL A 529 -15.21 5.31 -4.65
C VAL A 529 -14.30 6.40 -4.09
N THR A 530 -14.50 7.65 -4.50
CA THR A 530 -13.68 8.79 -4.05
C THR A 530 -14.51 9.97 -3.55
N ASP A 531 -13.93 10.76 -2.65
CA ASP A 531 -14.46 12.04 -2.15
C ASP A 531 -13.45 13.16 -2.43
N ASN A 532 -13.39 13.66 -3.66
CA ASN A 532 -12.59 14.84 -4.04
C ASN A 532 -11.16 14.86 -3.44
N ALA A 533 -10.44 13.75 -3.58
CA ALA A 533 -9.09 13.47 -3.04
C ALA A 533 -8.94 13.33 -1.50
N ASN A 534 -10.03 13.32 -0.71
CA ASN A 534 -9.98 13.06 0.74
C ASN A 534 -9.75 11.58 1.09
N PHE A 535 -10.27 10.66 0.27
CA PHE A 535 -10.05 9.21 0.39
C PHE A 535 -10.22 8.55 -0.98
N SER A 536 -9.66 7.34 -1.13
CA SER A 536 -9.82 6.51 -2.31
C SER A 536 -10.07 5.06 -1.90
N ALA A 537 -11.32 4.63 -1.99
CA ALA A 537 -11.75 3.31 -1.58
C ALA A 537 -11.90 2.38 -2.78
N GLN A 538 -11.13 1.30 -2.82
CA GLN A 538 -11.29 0.25 -3.82
C GLN A 538 -12.66 -0.41 -3.64
N LEU A 539 -13.35 -0.65 -4.75
CA LEU A 539 -14.66 -1.29 -4.81
C LEU A 539 -14.52 -2.65 -5.50
N ASP A 540 -15.07 -3.68 -4.88
CA ASP A 540 -14.99 -5.07 -5.34
C ASP A 540 -16.32 -5.78 -5.08
N GLY A 541 -16.83 -6.54 -6.05
CA GLY A 541 -18.02 -7.35 -5.82
C GLY A 541 -18.44 -8.23 -6.98
N ASP A 542 -19.43 -9.06 -6.70
CA ASP A 542 -19.82 -10.16 -7.57
C ASP A 542 -21.34 -10.19 -7.78
N ARG A 543 -21.76 -10.78 -8.90
CA ARG A 543 -23.16 -10.95 -9.28
C ARG A 543 -23.81 -12.07 -8.48
N ALA A 544 -24.96 -11.76 -7.90
CA ALA A 544 -25.88 -12.73 -7.33
C ALA A 544 -26.66 -13.41 -8.47
N ILE A 545 -26.37 -14.69 -8.72
CA ILE A 545 -26.98 -15.48 -9.81
C ILE A 545 -28.08 -16.44 -9.37
N TYR A 546 -28.16 -16.77 -8.08
CA TYR A 546 -29.07 -17.81 -7.57
C TYR A 546 -30.50 -17.29 -7.49
N ASP A 547 -31.43 -17.96 -8.18
CA ASP A 547 -32.86 -17.63 -8.20
C ASP A 547 -33.73 -18.62 -7.40
N GLY A 548 -33.13 -19.75 -6.99
CA GLY A 548 -33.79 -20.86 -6.31
C GLY A 548 -34.78 -21.61 -7.20
N ARG A 549 -34.61 -21.55 -8.52
CA ARG A 549 -35.41 -22.24 -9.54
C ARG A 549 -34.54 -22.88 -10.61
N ALA A 550 -33.90 -22.06 -11.46
CA ALA A 550 -32.95 -22.51 -12.46
C ALA A 550 -31.57 -22.73 -11.86
N LEU A 551 -31.19 -21.88 -10.89
CA LEU A 551 -29.93 -21.95 -10.17
C LEU A 551 -30.20 -21.85 -8.67
N SER A 552 -30.03 -22.97 -7.96
CA SER A 552 -30.08 -23.01 -6.50
C SER A 552 -28.68 -22.88 -5.93
N SER A 553 -28.52 -22.13 -4.83
CA SER A 553 -27.24 -22.01 -4.12
C SER A 553 -26.87 -23.36 -3.48
N PRO A 554 -25.69 -23.94 -3.81
CA PRO A 554 -25.23 -25.18 -3.18
C PRO A 554 -24.92 -25.00 -1.69
N GLN A 555 -24.68 -23.76 -1.25
CA GLN A 555 -24.51 -23.38 0.16
C GLN A 555 -25.84 -23.26 0.92
N GLN A 556 -26.99 -23.70 0.38
CA GLN A 556 -28.25 -23.67 1.11
C GLN A 556 -28.17 -24.50 2.41
N GLY A 557 -28.41 -23.86 3.56
CA GLY A 557 -28.33 -24.52 4.85
C GLY A 557 -28.29 -23.56 6.04
N GLN A 558 -28.02 -24.13 7.20
CA GLN A 558 -27.74 -23.39 8.43
C GLN A 558 -26.26 -23.57 8.76
N PHE A 559 -25.62 -22.49 9.19
CA PHE A 559 -24.18 -22.41 9.50
C PHE A 559 -23.98 -21.59 10.78
N ILE A 560 -22.82 -21.76 11.39
CA ILE A 560 -22.31 -20.89 12.44
C ILE A 560 -21.10 -20.11 11.92
N LEU A 561 -20.92 -18.90 12.42
CA LEU A 561 -19.68 -18.14 12.24
C LEU A 561 -19.21 -17.68 13.61
N THR A 562 -17.93 -17.83 13.88
CA THR A 562 -17.26 -17.37 15.09
C THR A 562 -16.18 -16.38 14.70
N CYS A 563 -15.87 -15.44 15.59
CA CYS A 563 -14.79 -14.50 15.40
C CYS A 563 -14.06 -14.34 16.75
N PRO A 564 -12.82 -14.84 16.87
CA PRO A 564 -12.03 -14.72 18.10
C PRO A 564 -11.87 -13.28 18.57
N GLY A 565 -11.77 -13.12 19.89
CA GLY A 565 -11.50 -11.83 20.53
C GLY A 565 -10.03 -11.40 20.48
N SER A 566 -9.77 -10.23 21.04
CA SER A 566 -8.45 -9.65 21.22
C SER A 566 -7.65 -10.40 22.31
N PRO A 567 -6.32 -10.61 22.13
CA PRO A 567 -5.46 -11.10 23.20
C PRO A 567 -5.25 -10.06 24.32
N ASP A 568 -5.56 -8.78 24.05
CA ASP A 568 -5.66 -7.72 25.06
C ASP A 568 -7.15 -7.40 25.33
N PRO A 569 -7.76 -7.96 26.39
CA PRO A 569 -9.18 -7.77 26.72
C PRO A 569 -9.50 -6.37 27.29
N ALA A 570 -8.49 -5.59 27.69
CA ALA A 570 -8.66 -4.24 28.22
C ALA A 570 -8.82 -3.23 27.08
N SER A 571 -8.09 -3.42 25.97
CA SER A 571 -8.18 -2.55 24.78
C SER A 571 -9.31 -2.92 23.82
N ALA A 572 -9.66 -4.20 23.70
CA ALA A 572 -10.73 -4.69 22.81
C ALA A 572 -11.37 -5.99 23.33
N PRO A 573 -12.54 -6.43 22.84
CA PRO A 573 -13.25 -7.59 23.38
C PRO A 573 -12.47 -8.90 23.32
N GLY A 574 -12.18 -9.52 24.47
CA GLY A 574 -11.38 -10.75 24.55
C GLY A 574 -12.13 -12.05 24.27
N GLY A 575 -13.45 -12.10 24.47
CA GLY A 575 -14.25 -13.29 24.16
C GLY A 575 -14.58 -13.44 22.67
N SER A 576 -14.94 -14.66 22.25
CA SER A 576 -15.34 -14.91 20.86
C SER A 576 -16.73 -14.35 20.57
N SER A 577 -16.83 -13.48 19.57
CA SER A 577 -18.13 -13.11 18.98
C SER A 577 -18.66 -14.28 18.14
N TYR A 578 -19.96 -14.41 18.03
CA TYR A 578 -20.57 -15.55 17.32
C TYR A 578 -21.87 -15.17 16.60
N ALA A 579 -22.19 -15.91 15.55
CA ALA A 579 -23.34 -15.69 14.70
C ALA A 579 -23.98 -16.99 14.21
N THR A 580 -25.29 -16.94 14.01
CA THR A 580 -26.03 -17.91 13.20
C THR A 580 -26.19 -17.34 11.80
N VAL A 581 -25.99 -18.18 10.79
CA VAL A 581 -26.09 -17.81 9.37
C VAL A 581 -27.02 -18.80 8.69
N ASN A 582 -28.04 -18.30 7.99
CA ASN A 582 -28.98 -19.12 7.22
C ASN A 582 -28.91 -18.70 5.76
N VAL A 583 -28.72 -19.67 4.86
CA VAL A 583 -28.68 -19.47 3.41
C VAL A 583 -29.86 -20.23 2.82
N ASN A 584 -30.71 -19.54 2.04
CA ASN A 584 -31.81 -20.19 1.33
C ASN A 584 -31.41 -20.63 -0.09
N SER A 585 -32.32 -21.32 -0.80
CA SER A 585 -32.07 -21.79 -2.18
C SER A 585 -31.70 -20.68 -3.17
N LYS A 586 -32.02 -19.41 -2.87
CA LYS A 586 -31.68 -18.23 -3.68
C LYS A 586 -30.33 -17.59 -3.30
N GLY A 587 -29.52 -18.28 -2.49
CA GLY A 587 -28.29 -17.72 -1.94
C GLY A 587 -28.52 -16.52 -1.01
N GLN A 588 -29.75 -16.25 -0.55
CA GLN A 588 -29.99 -15.14 0.37
C GLN A 588 -29.55 -15.53 1.77
N ILE A 589 -28.65 -14.72 2.32
CA ILE A 589 -28.01 -14.90 3.62
C ILE A 589 -28.80 -14.09 4.64
N LYS A 590 -29.16 -14.73 5.75
CA LYS A 590 -29.65 -14.07 6.97
C LYS A 590 -28.70 -14.41 8.11
N MET A 591 -27.95 -13.42 8.56
CA MET A 591 -27.06 -13.52 9.71
C MET A 591 -27.63 -12.77 10.92
N GLY A 592 -27.52 -13.39 12.10
CA GLY A 592 -27.74 -12.74 13.40
C GLY A 592 -26.60 -13.10 14.35
N ALA A 593 -25.92 -12.07 14.88
CA ALA A 593 -24.71 -12.18 15.68
C ALA A 593 -24.83 -11.52 17.06
N ALA A 594 -24.15 -12.11 18.04
CA ALA A 594 -23.85 -11.53 19.34
C ALA A 594 -22.35 -11.16 19.36
N LEU A 595 -22.07 -9.91 19.71
CA LEU A 595 -20.73 -9.35 19.71
C LEU A 595 -20.17 -9.31 21.14
N ALA A 596 -18.88 -9.60 21.28
CA ALA A 596 -18.22 -9.72 22.58
C ALA A 596 -18.12 -8.40 23.37
N ASP A 597 -18.53 -7.25 22.81
CA ASP A 597 -18.74 -5.99 23.54
C ASP A 597 -20.16 -5.84 24.13
N GLY A 598 -21.00 -6.87 24.01
CA GLY A 598 -22.43 -6.87 24.37
C GLY A 598 -23.35 -6.37 23.27
N GLY A 599 -22.80 -5.98 22.11
CA GLY A 599 -23.54 -5.57 20.93
C GLY A 599 -24.27 -6.74 20.26
N LYS A 600 -25.16 -6.38 19.34
CA LYS A 600 -25.80 -7.32 18.42
C LYS A 600 -25.66 -6.77 17.01
N ALA A 601 -25.44 -7.67 16.06
CA ALA A 601 -25.36 -7.36 14.64
C ALA A 601 -26.29 -8.30 13.86
N SER A 602 -26.77 -7.83 12.70
CA SER A 602 -27.56 -8.65 11.80
C SER A 602 -27.39 -8.15 10.37
N GLN A 603 -27.32 -9.07 9.43
CA GLN A 603 -27.26 -8.74 8.01
C GLN A 603 -28.28 -9.56 7.23
N SER A 604 -28.86 -8.94 6.21
CA SER A 604 -29.42 -9.66 5.06
C SER A 604 -28.58 -9.32 3.84
N ALA A 605 -28.04 -10.34 3.18
CA ALA A 605 -27.17 -10.22 2.01
C ALA A 605 -27.53 -11.29 0.98
N THR A 606 -26.86 -11.29 -0.16
CA THR A 606 -26.94 -12.38 -1.14
C THR A 606 -25.53 -12.90 -1.40
N LEU A 607 -25.41 -14.21 -1.60
CA LEU A 607 -24.19 -14.88 -1.96
C LEU A 607 -23.84 -14.64 -3.44
N ALA A 608 -22.57 -14.36 -3.71
CA ALA A 608 -22.01 -14.33 -5.04
C ALA A 608 -22.06 -15.70 -5.74
N LYS A 609 -21.97 -15.72 -7.07
CA LYS A 609 -21.68 -16.93 -7.87
C LYS A 609 -20.47 -17.72 -7.34
N SER A 610 -19.45 -17.01 -6.88
CA SER A 610 -18.18 -17.52 -6.36
C SER A 610 -18.24 -18.06 -4.92
N GLY A 611 -19.41 -18.06 -4.27
CA GLY A 611 -19.51 -18.40 -2.84
C GLY A 611 -18.96 -17.32 -1.90
N ARG A 612 -18.65 -16.12 -2.41
CA ARG A 612 -18.23 -14.95 -1.62
C ARG A 612 -19.44 -14.24 -1.00
N TRP A 613 -19.30 -13.85 0.26
CA TRP A 613 -20.28 -13.07 1.02
C TRP A 613 -19.66 -11.74 1.47
N PRO A 614 -20.18 -10.59 0.99
CA PRO A 614 -19.78 -9.28 1.50
C PRO A 614 -20.43 -9.03 2.88
N LEU A 615 -19.71 -9.34 3.96
CA LEU A 615 -20.13 -9.02 5.32
C LEU A 615 -19.92 -7.53 5.57
N TYR A 616 -21.03 -6.79 5.70
CA TYR A 616 -21.03 -5.42 6.17
C TYR A 616 -22.22 -5.17 7.09
N VAL A 617 -21.94 -4.72 8.31
CA VAL A 617 -22.97 -4.30 9.27
C VAL A 617 -22.54 -2.98 9.90
N PRO A 618 -23.25 -1.85 9.65
CA PRO A 618 -23.03 -0.63 10.41
C PRO A 618 -23.51 -0.85 11.85
N THR A 619 -22.61 -0.71 12.81
CA THR A 619 -22.87 -0.90 14.24
C THR A 619 -22.98 0.46 14.94
N TYR A 620 -23.54 0.47 16.16
CA TYR A 620 -23.64 1.66 17.01
C TYR A 620 -24.27 2.90 16.30
N GLY A 621 -25.39 2.68 15.59
CA GLY A 621 -26.05 3.74 14.82
C GLY A 621 -25.30 4.18 13.55
N GLY A 622 -24.36 3.38 13.06
CA GLY A 622 -23.51 3.68 11.91
C GLY A 622 -22.20 4.40 12.25
N GLN A 623 -21.92 4.62 13.54
CA GLN A 623 -20.65 5.21 13.98
C GLN A 623 -19.51 4.17 14.08
N GLY A 624 -19.81 2.88 13.98
CA GLY A 624 -18.85 1.79 13.80
C GLY A 624 -19.32 0.81 12.72
N MET A 625 -18.56 -0.26 12.51
CA MET A 625 -18.92 -1.30 11.54
C MET A 625 -18.27 -2.65 11.81
N LEU A 626 -18.89 -3.70 11.27
CA LEU A 626 -18.24 -4.95 10.87
C LEU A 626 -18.06 -4.91 9.35
N LEU A 627 -16.90 -5.32 8.85
CA LEU A 627 -16.55 -5.34 7.42
C LEU A 627 -15.65 -6.55 7.13
N GLY A 628 -15.96 -7.36 6.11
CA GLY A 628 -15.06 -8.43 5.67
C GLY A 628 -15.62 -9.28 4.54
N TRP A 629 -14.74 -9.97 3.81
CA TRP A 629 -15.14 -10.98 2.85
C TRP A 629 -15.15 -12.34 3.54
N ILE A 630 -16.32 -12.97 3.62
CA ILE A 630 -16.47 -14.34 4.12
C ILE A 630 -16.69 -15.27 2.93
N ASN A 631 -15.92 -16.35 2.85
CA ASN A 631 -15.96 -17.30 1.76
C ASN A 631 -16.56 -18.63 2.26
N PHE A 632 -17.44 -19.23 1.45
CA PHE A 632 -17.87 -20.61 1.64
C PHE A 632 -16.93 -21.52 0.85
N SER A 633 -16.31 -22.52 1.51
CA SER A 633 -15.52 -23.55 0.84
C SER A 633 -16.39 -24.69 0.31
N ASP A 634 -15.86 -25.50 -0.60
CA ASP A 634 -16.56 -26.66 -1.18
C ASP A 634 -16.96 -27.72 -0.13
N GLY A 635 -16.31 -27.72 1.04
CA GLY A 635 -16.67 -28.53 2.20
C GLY A 635 -17.76 -27.92 3.11
N GLY A 636 -18.31 -26.76 2.76
CA GLY A 636 -19.28 -26.02 3.56
C GLY A 636 -18.69 -25.20 4.72
N GLY A 637 -17.36 -25.12 4.82
CA GLY A 637 -16.68 -24.28 5.80
C GLY A 637 -16.83 -22.79 5.49
N LEU A 638 -16.79 -21.96 6.51
CA LEU A 638 -16.77 -20.50 6.41
C LEU A 638 -15.42 -19.97 6.87
N SER A 639 -14.81 -19.07 6.10
CA SER A 639 -13.60 -18.36 6.54
C SER A 639 -13.46 -16.96 5.92
N GLY A 640 -12.84 -16.05 6.66
CA GLY A 640 -12.42 -14.75 6.15
C GLY A 640 -12.08 -13.73 7.24
N THR A 641 -11.17 -12.80 6.94
CA THR A 641 -10.77 -11.75 7.88
C THR A 641 -11.87 -10.70 8.04
N MET A 642 -12.28 -10.43 9.27
CA MET A 642 -13.25 -9.41 9.63
C MET A 642 -12.57 -8.23 10.33
N THR A 643 -12.78 -7.02 9.82
CA THR A 643 -12.46 -5.78 10.51
C THR A 643 -13.66 -5.33 11.34
N TRP A 644 -13.43 -5.03 12.62
CA TRP A 644 -14.42 -4.51 13.55
C TRP A 644 -13.96 -3.17 14.11
N VAL A 645 -14.72 -2.11 13.81
CA VAL A 645 -14.48 -0.76 14.31
C VAL A 645 -15.60 -0.36 15.28
N ARG A 646 -15.21 0.04 16.49
CA ARG A 646 -16.07 0.68 17.48
C ARG A 646 -15.53 2.08 17.77
N PRO A 647 -16.35 3.15 17.62
CA PRO A 647 -15.93 4.51 17.93
C PRO A 647 -15.85 4.72 19.45
N ASN A 648 -15.29 5.85 19.87
CA ASN A 648 -15.42 6.33 21.24
C ASN A 648 -16.89 6.68 21.54
N ILE A 649 -17.48 6.01 22.52
CA ILE A 649 -18.84 6.21 23.03
C ILE A 649 -18.73 6.30 24.56
N PHE A 650 -18.47 7.49 25.09
CA PHE A 650 -18.29 7.74 26.53
C PHE A 650 -19.42 7.22 27.44
N ALA A 651 -20.65 7.10 26.92
CA ALA A 651 -21.81 6.57 27.66
C ALA A 651 -21.91 5.04 27.67
N ALA A 652 -21.02 4.32 26.99
CA ALA A 652 -21.06 2.87 26.92
C ALA A 652 -20.43 2.21 28.15
N ARG A 653 -21.09 1.17 28.66
CA ARG A 653 -20.60 0.38 29.82
C ARG A 653 -19.33 -0.43 29.54
N TYR A 654 -19.14 -0.86 28.30
CA TYR A 654 -18.00 -1.66 27.85
C TYR A 654 -17.31 -0.93 26.71
N TYR A 655 -15.97 -0.93 26.69
CA TYR A 655 -15.15 -0.33 25.62
C TYR A 655 -15.60 1.11 25.25
N ALA A 656 -15.70 1.98 26.26
CA ALA A 656 -16.13 3.37 26.07
C ALA A 656 -15.18 4.15 25.15
N SER A 657 -13.87 3.92 25.25
CA SER A 657 -12.85 4.56 24.41
C SER A 657 -12.91 4.19 22.92
N GLY A 658 -13.68 3.14 22.56
CA GLY A 658 -13.65 2.55 21.22
C GLY A 658 -12.44 1.64 20.98
N PHE A 659 -12.42 0.98 19.84
CA PHE A 659 -11.33 0.13 19.35
C PHE A 659 -11.42 -0.07 17.83
N SER A 660 -10.33 -0.54 17.23
CA SER A 660 -10.32 -1.11 15.88
C SER A 660 -9.52 -2.41 15.95
N MET A 661 -10.09 -3.51 15.46
CA MET A 661 -9.43 -4.81 15.44
C MET A 661 -9.71 -5.56 14.13
N GLN A 662 -8.81 -6.45 13.77
CA GLN A 662 -9.02 -7.47 12.75
C GLN A 662 -8.90 -8.85 13.40
N SER A 663 -9.74 -9.78 12.96
CA SER A 663 -9.74 -11.16 13.44
C SER A 663 -10.28 -12.07 12.34
N ASP A 664 -9.67 -13.24 12.19
CA ASP A 664 -10.09 -14.23 11.21
C ASP A 664 -11.36 -14.93 11.71
N ALA A 665 -12.47 -14.66 11.05
CA ALA A 665 -13.73 -15.31 11.32
C ALA A 665 -13.74 -16.69 10.65
N SER A 666 -14.25 -17.69 11.36
CA SER A 666 -14.31 -19.07 10.90
C SER A 666 -15.59 -19.78 11.38
N GLY A 667 -16.00 -20.81 10.67
CA GLY A 667 -17.13 -21.64 11.07
C GLY A 667 -17.48 -22.70 10.03
N GLY A 668 -18.69 -23.24 10.12
CA GLY A 668 -19.09 -24.37 9.30
C GLY A 668 -20.60 -24.66 9.36
N PRO A 669 -21.04 -25.75 8.71
CA PRO A 669 -22.45 -26.12 8.67
C PRO A 669 -22.92 -26.56 10.06
N TYR A 670 -24.12 -26.14 10.43
CA TYR A 670 -24.79 -26.54 11.65
C TYR A 670 -25.95 -27.48 11.34
N GLN A 671 -25.86 -28.70 11.85
CA GLN A 671 -26.91 -29.70 11.74
C GLN A 671 -27.63 -29.80 13.09
N ARG A 672 -28.92 -29.44 13.09
CA ARG A 672 -29.79 -29.63 14.25
C ARG A 672 -29.77 -31.11 14.66
N PRO A 673 -29.39 -31.46 15.90
CA PRO A 673 -29.33 -32.85 16.32
C PRO A 673 -30.73 -33.49 16.33
N GLY A 674 -30.76 -34.80 16.05
CA GLY A 674 -31.96 -35.62 16.13
C GLY A 674 -32.54 -35.70 17.55
N ARG A 675 -33.77 -36.18 17.69
CA ARG A 675 -34.41 -36.33 19.01
C ARG A 675 -33.58 -37.28 19.89
N GLY A 676 -33.14 -36.78 21.05
CA GLY A 676 -32.29 -37.53 22.00
C GLY A 676 -30.79 -37.51 21.69
N GLN A 677 -30.38 -36.84 20.60
CA GLN A 677 -28.97 -36.58 20.28
C GLN A 677 -28.53 -35.22 20.87
N THR A 678 -27.24 -35.11 21.16
CA THR A 678 -26.62 -33.90 21.71
C THR A 678 -26.11 -32.99 20.58
N VAL A 679 -26.00 -31.69 20.85
CA VAL A 679 -25.50 -30.66 19.91
C VAL A 679 -24.02 -30.87 19.62
N LEU A 680 -23.24 -31.32 20.62
CA LEU A 680 -21.85 -31.73 20.51
C LEU A 680 -21.72 -33.23 20.79
N ASN A 681 -20.77 -33.90 20.15
CA ASN A 681 -20.47 -35.32 20.34
C ASN A 681 -19.48 -35.51 21.50
N MET A 682 -19.97 -35.30 22.71
CA MET A 682 -19.22 -35.46 23.96
C MET A 682 -20.16 -35.87 25.09
N SER A 683 -19.66 -36.64 26.06
CA SER A 683 -20.38 -37.01 27.29
C SER A 683 -19.87 -36.20 28.48
N GLY A 684 -18.57 -36.35 28.80
CA GLY A 684 -17.85 -35.44 29.68
C GLY A 684 -17.52 -34.14 28.96
N ALA A 685 -17.82 -33.01 29.60
CA ALA A 685 -17.58 -31.69 29.05
C ALA A 685 -16.97 -30.78 30.12
N GLN A 686 -15.91 -30.06 29.77
CA GLN A 686 -15.35 -29.00 30.61
C GLN A 686 -15.82 -27.64 30.07
N VAL A 687 -16.40 -26.82 30.95
CA VAL A 687 -16.75 -25.42 30.67
C VAL A 687 -15.70 -24.53 31.32
N THR A 688 -14.97 -23.76 30.51
CA THR A 688 -13.87 -22.91 30.98
C THR A 688 -14.15 -21.45 30.67
N LEU A 689 -14.03 -20.58 31.66
CA LEU A 689 -14.12 -19.13 31.52
C LEU A 689 -12.77 -18.49 31.90
N SER A 690 -12.25 -17.62 31.04
CA SER A 690 -10.96 -16.94 31.25
C SER A 690 -10.97 -15.48 30.78
N GLY A 691 -10.08 -14.67 31.34
CA GLY A 691 -9.95 -13.23 31.01
C GLY A 691 -11.11 -12.39 31.58
N GLY A 692 -11.39 -11.24 30.94
CA GLY A 692 -12.56 -10.40 31.25
C GLY A 692 -12.66 -9.97 32.72
N SER A 693 -11.57 -9.53 33.34
CA SER A 693 -11.50 -9.16 34.76
C SER A 693 -11.95 -10.24 35.78
N LEU A 694 -11.97 -11.53 35.40
CA LEU A 694 -12.07 -12.62 36.40
C LEU A 694 -10.83 -12.64 37.30
N SER A 695 -10.99 -13.06 38.55
CA SER A 695 -9.86 -13.19 39.48
C SER A 695 -8.93 -14.35 39.13
N ASP A 696 -9.48 -15.41 38.53
CA ASP A 696 -8.78 -16.60 38.07
C ASP A 696 -9.64 -17.32 36.99
N THR A 697 -9.08 -18.29 36.30
CA THR A 697 -9.80 -19.13 35.33
C THR A 697 -10.80 -20.02 36.07
N VAL A 698 -12.07 -19.96 35.66
CA VAL A 698 -13.12 -20.82 36.21
C VAL A 698 -13.29 -22.04 35.31
N MET A 699 -13.05 -23.23 35.86
CA MET A 699 -13.26 -24.51 35.17
C MET A 699 -14.39 -25.29 35.87
N ILE A 700 -15.34 -25.80 35.10
CA ILE A 700 -16.49 -26.58 35.60
C ILE A 700 -16.60 -27.86 34.78
N ASP A 701 -16.31 -28.99 35.43
CA ASP A 701 -16.46 -30.33 34.83
C ASP A 701 -17.91 -30.81 34.96
N GLY A 702 -18.53 -31.14 33.83
CA GLY A 702 -19.94 -31.54 33.77
C GLY A 702 -20.20 -32.66 32.78
N GLN A 703 -21.46 -33.11 32.76
CA GLN A 703 -21.96 -34.08 31.80
C GLN A 703 -22.94 -33.41 30.82
N LEU A 704 -22.78 -33.64 29.53
CA LEU A 704 -23.70 -33.18 28.48
C LEU A 704 -24.87 -34.16 28.34
N GLU A 705 -26.03 -33.77 28.85
CA GLU A 705 -27.25 -34.58 28.81
C GLU A 705 -27.96 -34.51 27.45
N SER A 706 -28.76 -35.54 27.13
CA SER A 706 -29.58 -35.63 25.89
C SER A 706 -30.67 -34.55 25.77
N ASN A 707 -30.94 -33.81 26.84
CA ASN A 707 -31.78 -32.60 26.84
C ASN A 707 -31.00 -31.32 26.41
N ASN A 708 -29.72 -31.47 26.03
CA ASN A 708 -28.79 -30.43 25.61
C ASN A 708 -28.42 -29.42 26.71
N ARG A 709 -28.17 -29.94 27.91
CA ARG A 709 -27.67 -29.19 29.07
C ARG A 709 -26.37 -29.80 29.57
N ILE A 710 -25.47 -28.95 30.05
CA ILE A 710 -24.32 -29.40 30.85
C ILE A 710 -24.69 -29.27 32.32
N VAL A 711 -24.58 -30.37 33.05
CA VAL A 711 -24.84 -30.47 34.49
C VAL A 711 -23.52 -30.65 35.23
N ASP A 712 -23.29 -29.81 36.23
CA ASP A 712 -22.08 -29.78 37.06
C ASP A 712 -21.93 -31.09 37.86
N SER A 713 -20.78 -31.76 37.72
CA SER A 713 -20.50 -33.05 38.37
C SER A 713 -20.38 -32.93 39.90
N SER A 714 -20.09 -31.74 40.43
CA SER A 714 -19.89 -31.50 41.87
C SER A 714 -21.18 -31.26 42.65
N ASN A 715 -22.23 -30.73 41.99
CA ASN A 715 -23.43 -30.24 42.68
C ASN A 715 -24.75 -30.48 41.91
N ASN A 716 -24.69 -31.16 40.76
CA ASN A 716 -25.83 -31.58 39.94
C ASN A 716 -26.76 -30.43 39.48
N LYS A 717 -26.23 -29.21 39.31
CA LYS A 717 -26.97 -28.06 38.76
C LYS A 717 -26.62 -27.86 37.29
N THR A 718 -27.59 -27.41 36.49
CA THR A 718 -27.34 -26.98 35.10
C THR A 718 -26.46 -25.73 35.07
N VAL A 719 -25.31 -25.83 34.41
CA VAL A 719 -24.34 -24.74 34.20
C VAL A 719 -24.65 -23.98 32.92
N LEU A 720 -24.99 -24.73 31.87
CA LEU A 720 -25.10 -24.29 30.48
C LEU A 720 -26.24 -25.04 29.78
N SER A 721 -26.98 -24.36 28.90
CA SER A 721 -28.00 -24.98 28.03
C SER A 721 -27.81 -24.56 26.58
N PHE A 722 -27.79 -25.53 25.64
CA PHE A 722 -27.75 -25.28 24.20
C PHE A 722 -29.16 -25.22 23.60
N SER A 723 -29.35 -24.32 22.65
CA SER A 723 -30.50 -24.28 21.75
C SER A 723 -30.25 -25.23 20.58
N SER A 724 -30.87 -26.41 20.57
CA SER A 724 -30.67 -27.41 19.51
C SER A 724 -31.06 -26.92 18.11
N SER A 725 -31.90 -25.89 17.98
CA SER A 725 -32.24 -25.27 16.69
C SER A 725 -31.20 -24.28 16.16
N THR A 726 -30.19 -23.89 16.94
CA THR A 726 -29.24 -22.82 16.55
C THR A 726 -27.80 -23.03 16.98
N GLY A 727 -27.50 -24.01 17.83
CA GLY A 727 -26.18 -24.21 18.44
C GLY A 727 -25.84 -23.19 19.53
N ILE A 728 -26.59 -22.08 19.65
CA ILE A 728 -26.34 -21.04 20.64
C ILE A 728 -26.52 -21.62 22.05
N PHE A 729 -25.59 -21.34 22.94
CA PHE A 729 -25.72 -21.65 24.36
C PHE A 729 -25.70 -20.41 25.24
N SER A 730 -26.25 -20.57 26.44
CA SER A 730 -26.08 -19.62 27.55
C SER A 730 -25.94 -20.37 28.86
N GLY A 731 -25.29 -19.73 29.82
CA GLY A 731 -25.02 -20.31 31.13
C GLY A 731 -24.64 -19.28 32.18
N LYS A 732 -24.35 -19.78 33.39
CA LYS A 732 -23.89 -18.97 34.52
C LYS A 732 -22.78 -19.68 35.28
N ALA A 733 -21.75 -18.93 35.62
CA ALA A 733 -20.70 -19.30 36.56
C ALA A 733 -20.68 -18.31 37.74
N VAL A 734 -19.74 -18.49 38.67
CA VAL A 734 -19.49 -17.58 39.78
C VAL A 734 -17.99 -17.29 39.81
N ASP A 735 -17.61 -16.02 39.93
CA ASP A 735 -16.21 -15.62 40.12
C ASP A 735 -15.74 -16.04 41.54
N PRO A 736 -14.62 -16.79 41.67
CA PRO A 736 -14.26 -17.44 42.92
C PRO A 736 -13.81 -16.47 44.01
N ALA A 737 -13.21 -15.32 43.67
CA ALA A 737 -12.79 -14.33 44.65
C ALA A 737 -13.94 -13.44 45.15
N THR A 738 -14.83 -13.01 44.25
CA THR A 738 -15.89 -12.03 44.58
C THR A 738 -17.25 -12.66 44.87
N SER A 739 -17.43 -13.96 44.59
CA SER A 739 -18.73 -14.65 44.61
C SER A 739 -19.80 -14.01 43.72
N GLN A 740 -19.42 -13.17 42.75
CA GLN A 740 -20.36 -12.53 41.82
C GLN A 740 -20.75 -13.48 40.69
N PRO A 741 -22.04 -13.52 40.29
CA PRO A 741 -22.48 -14.37 39.19
C PRO A 741 -22.07 -13.80 37.83
N VAL A 742 -21.47 -14.65 37.00
CA VAL A 742 -21.01 -14.32 35.64
C VAL A 742 -21.90 -15.02 34.63
N SER A 743 -22.69 -14.26 33.87
CA SER A 743 -23.51 -14.80 32.78
C SER A 743 -22.72 -14.82 31.49
N PHE A 744 -22.77 -15.94 30.77
CA PHE A 744 -21.98 -16.17 29.56
C PHE A 744 -22.85 -16.73 28.43
N SER A 745 -22.39 -16.58 27.18
CA SER A 745 -23.07 -17.12 26.01
C SER A 745 -22.12 -17.39 24.86
N GLY A 746 -22.45 -18.35 24.01
CA GLY A 746 -21.62 -18.75 22.89
C GLY A 746 -22.39 -19.56 21.86
N ILE A 747 -21.67 -20.25 21.00
CA ILE A 747 -22.22 -21.15 19.99
C ILE A 747 -21.43 -22.46 19.94
N ALA A 748 -22.13 -23.55 19.66
CA ALA A 748 -21.52 -24.84 19.33
C ALA A 748 -20.98 -24.83 17.90
N ASP A 749 -19.71 -25.22 17.76
CA ASP A 749 -19.09 -25.60 16.50
C ASP A 749 -19.00 -27.13 16.45
N GLN A 750 -19.77 -27.72 15.55
CA GLN A 750 -19.85 -29.17 15.35
C GLN A 750 -18.67 -29.73 14.56
N SER A 751 -17.91 -28.88 13.86
CA SER A 751 -16.74 -29.27 13.06
C SER A 751 -15.49 -29.40 13.94
N SER A 752 -15.31 -28.52 14.93
CA SER A 752 -14.30 -28.66 15.99
C SER A 752 -14.76 -29.54 17.16
N ASN A 753 -16.06 -29.84 17.25
CA ASN A 753 -16.71 -30.46 18.42
C ASN A 753 -16.47 -29.67 19.72
N THR A 754 -16.58 -28.35 19.66
CA THR A 754 -16.41 -27.44 20.82
C THR A 754 -17.53 -26.41 20.90
N GLY A 755 -17.65 -25.74 22.05
CA GLY A 755 -18.41 -24.50 22.20
C GLY A 755 -17.45 -23.33 22.39
N VAL A 756 -17.73 -22.18 21.76
CA VAL A 756 -16.95 -20.95 21.95
C VAL A 756 -17.86 -19.74 22.09
N GLY A 757 -17.45 -18.75 22.88
CA GLY A 757 -18.24 -17.54 23.10
C GLY A 757 -17.56 -16.52 23.99
N TYR A 758 -18.37 -15.69 24.62
CA TYR A 758 -17.91 -14.63 25.52
C TYR A 758 -18.77 -14.50 26.77
N PHE A 759 -18.21 -13.80 27.76
CA PHE A 759 -18.95 -13.17 28.84
C PHE A 759 -18.54 -11.70 28.98
N LEU A 760 -19.27 -10.97 29.82
CA LEU A 760 -19.02 -9.58 30.15
C LEU A 760 -18.98 -9.41 31.66
N PHE A 761 -17.86 -8.93 32.19
CA PHE A 761 -17.65 -8.80 33.63
C PHE A 761 -16.74 -7.60 33.93
N GLN A 762 -17.08 -6.86 34.98
CA GLN A 762 -16.40 -5.66 35.51
C GLN A 762 -15.94 -4.54 34.52
N GLY A 763 -16.37 -4.57 33.25
CA GLY A 763 -16.01 -3.57 32.24
C GLY A 763 -15.28 -4.15 31.02
N GLU A 764 -14.90 -5.43 31.09
CA GLU A 764 -14.20 -6.17 30.04
C GLU A 764 -15.04 -7.36 29.52
N SER A 765 -14.52 -8.01 28.48
CA SER A 765 -15.00 -9.27 27.95
C SER A 765 -13.96 -10.36 28.11
N GLY A 766 -14.39 -11.52 28.59
CA GLY A 766 -13.59 -12.74 28.64
C GLY A 766 -14.20 -13.85 27.79
N GLN A 767 -13.42 -14.90 27.57
CA GLN A 767 -13.78 -16.01 26.70
C GLN A 767 -14.46 -17.13 27.49
N VAL A 768 -15.46 -17.77 26.89
CA VAL A 768 -15.98 -19.07 27.37
C VAL A 768 -15.71 -20.12 26.30
N THR A 769 -15.19 -21.27 26.73
CA THR A 769 -15.03 -22.47 25.91
C THR A 769 -15.76 -23.65 26.53
N VAL A 770 -16.16 -24.59 25.67
CA VAL A 770 -16.70 -25.90 26.04
C VAL A 770 -15.93 -26.94 25.23
N THR A 771 -15.25 -27.85 25.90
CA THR A 771 -14.47 -28.93 25.27
C THR A 771 -14.87 -30.28 25.84
N SER A 772 -14.49 -31.37 25.17
CA SER A 772 -14.48 -32.68 25.84
C SER A 772 -13.58 -32.59 27.07
N GLN A 773 -13.99 -33.29 28.13
CA GLN A 773 -13.08 -33.71 29.20
C GLN A 773 -12.14 -34.81 28.70
#